data_AF-A0A9J5Y3Q7-F1
#
_entry.id   AF-A0A9J5Y3Q7-F1
#
_cell.length_a   1.000
_cell.length_b   1.000
_cell.length_c   1.000
_cell.angle_alpha   90.00
_cell.angle_beta   90.00
_cell.angle_gamma   90.00
#
_symmetry.space_group_name_H-M   'P 1'
#
loop_
_entity.id
_entity.type
_entity.pdbx_description
1 polymer ?
#
loop_
_entity_poly.entity_id
_entity_poly.type
_entity_poly.pdbx_seq_one_letter_code
_entity_poly.pdbx_strand_id
1 'polypeptide(L)'
;MAFQDFDQISERRKLERQQKMKKRIMIGVALLLLILIAVVAAVVYFFVFKNKSDDPSSASKSNKNASTPPPKEPATHETPKADASPPPSDAADTAPPSDEGGAAAPPPNEDGAAAAPAGDAALPAPSPQEGGNDAAAPAPSPQGEGTMGAICATTDFSQSCGDILSKVLQANASGAQPTDLLKATVSAAIDEIATGIVELDKINKDIPEKAVAHDDCMALLGDAKKDLNTSIYLLEGGINDVTTTTAELNNKLSAALTYQGMCVDGYPEADQSTVQSTLKKTEEHTINSLAIASGLSSSSPQPNNSAKRRLLTTRLGVPAWIKQGDRRMLDEQEGKDMKAFINLTVAKDGTGNFSSINEALKAVPQSFEERFFIYIKEGVYEENVVVSQLNLTFLGDGSQKSIISGSKNIVDDLTTYQTATVAISGDGFIAYKIGFRNTAGPEKLQAVALRVQADHVIFMNCRMEGHQSVIYAQAYRQFYRGCYITGTVDIISGNAAAVFQNCQIYLRKPMNDQKNVITAQGRLNKRQTTGTVLQSCSIFADDTLEPEKSKFKSYLGRPMKEYSRTIVMETDITDVIDPEGWEATNGDYALNTLYFGEYTNRGVGSETGSRVKWAGYQGSISKDIALNYTVESFLQGQTWLKDLDVQVRFSLSS
;
A
#
# COMPACT_ATOMS: atom_id res chain seq x y z
N MET A 1 -19.56 -0.83 -6.18
CA MET A 1 -20.56 -0.76 -5.09
C MET A 1 -20.07 -1.54 -3.87
N ALA A 2 -19.06 -1.02 -3.18
CA ALA A 2 -18.39 -1.68 -2.05
C ALA A 2 -18.24 -0.72 -0.84
N PHE A 3 -19.23 0.17 -0.64
CA PHE A 3 -18.97 1.51 -0.12
C PHE A 3 -19.97 2.01 0.95
N GLN A 4 -20.69 1.14 1.66
CA GLN A 4 -21.54 1.58 2.80
C GLN A 4 -20.74 2.25 3.94
N ASP A 5 -19.51 1.81 4.20
CA ASP A 5 -18.58 2.53 5.10
C ASP A 5 -18.23 3.94 4.58
N PHE A 6 -18.22 4.14 3.25
CA PHE A 6 -17.78 5.38 2.63
C PHE A 6 -18.88 6.44 2.50
N ASP A 7 -20.16 6.08 2.58
CA ASP A 7 -21.20 7.08 2.88
C ASP A 7 -20.90 7.76 4.22
N GLN A 8 -20.55 6.98 5.26
CA GLN A 8 -20.14 7.56 6.55
C GLN A 8 -18.84 8.35 6.46
N ILE A 9 -17.80 7.85 5.75
CA ILE A 9 -16.53 8.58 5.58
C ILE A 9 -16.75 9.88 4.81
N SER A 10 -17.58 9.87 3.75
CA SER A 10 -17.85 11.06 2.93
C SER A 10 -18.73 12.07 3.65
N GLU A 11 -19.74 11.66 4.41
CA GLU A 11 -20.53 12.55 5.27
C GLU A 11 -19.71 13.09 6.44
N ARG A 12 -18.86 12.27 7.08
CA ARG A 12 -17.90 12.74 8.10
C ARG A 12 -16.93 13.77 7.51
N ARG A 13 -16.39 13.54 6.30
CA ARG A 13 -15.58 14.53 5.56
C ARG A 13 -16.37 15.80 5.21
N LYS A 14 -17.64 15.70 4.77
CA LYS A 14 -18.52 16.87 4.52
C LYS A 14 -18.77 17.65 5.81
N LEU A 15 -19.06 16.98 6.92
CA LEU A 15 -19.25 17.57 8.25
C LEU A 15 -17.97 18.24 8.76
N GLU A 16 -16.81 17.59 8.67
CA GLU A 16 -15.51 18.19 9.00
C GLU A 16 -15.17 19.38 8.10
N ARG A 17 -15.37 19.29 6.77
CA ARG A 17 -15.19 20.42 5.83
C ARG A 17 -16.13 21.58 6.19
N GLN A 18 -17.39 21.32 6.57
CA GLN A 18 -18.30 22.34 7.09
C GLN A 18 -17.85 22.93 8.45
N GLN A 19 -17.34 22.12 9.37
CA GLN A 19 -16.85 22.61 10.67
C GLN A 19 -15.56 23.43 10.52
N LYS A 20 -14.61 22.97 9.70
CA LYS A 20 -13.40 23.70 9.29
C LYS A 20 -13.77 25.04 8.64
N MET A 21 -14.78 25.06 7.75
CA MET A 21 -15.31 26.29 7.14
C MET A 21 -15.96 27.22 8.18
N LYS A 22 -16.87 26.72 9.03
CA LYS A 22 -17.50 27.50 10.12
C LYS A 22 -16.47 28.08 11.08
N LYS A 23 -15.41 27.33 11.41
CA LYS A 23 -14.29 27.79 12.25
C LYS A 23 -13.47 28.89 11.57
N ARG A 24 -13.15 28.75 10.27
CA ARG A 24 -12.52 29.82 9.47
C ARG A 24 -13.38 31.10 9.42
N ILE A 25 -14.69 30.96 9.23
CA ILE A 25 -15.64 32.09 9.23
C ILE A 25 -15.66 32.77 10.61
N MET A 26 -15.77 32.02 11.72
CA MET A 26 -15.73 32.61 13.07
C MET A 26 -14.42 33.34 13.36
N ILE A 27 -13.27 32.80 12.93
CA ILE A 27 -11.97 33.48 13.08
C ILE A 27 -11.94 34.78 12.26
N GLY A 28 -12.45 34.75 11.01
CA GLY A 28 -12.56 35.94 10.18
C GLY A 28 -13.45 37.03 10.80
N VAL A 29 -14.62 36.65 11.33
CA VAL A 29 -15.54 37.57 12.03
C VAL A 29 -14.91 38.13 13.30
N ALA A 30 -14.21 37.31 14.09
CA ALA A 30 -13.51 37.77 15.30
C ALA A 30 -12.39 38.77 14.98
N LEU A 31 -11.58 38.51 13.94
CA LEU A 31 -10.55 39.45 13.47
C LEU A 31 -11.17 40.75 12.95
N LEU A 32 -12.26 40.68 12.20
CA LEU A 32 -12.95 41.87 11.67
C LEU A 32 -13.56 42.72 12.79
N LEU A 33 -14.14 42.08 13.82
CA LEU A 33 -14.59 42.77 15.04
C LEU A 33 -13.44 43.43 15.82
N LEU A 34 -12.29 42.76 15.97
CA LEU A 34 -11.10 43.34 16.61
C LEU A 34 -10.56 44.56 15.85
N ILE A 35 -10.52 44.50 14.51
CA ILE A 35 -10.17 45.64 13.66
C ILE A 35 -11.17 46.78 13.85
N LEU A 36 -12.46 46.50 13.89
CA LEU A 36 -13.51 47.51 14.05
C LEU A 36 -13.44 48.18 15.43
N ILE A 37 -13.15 47.42 16.50
CA ILE A 37 -12.89 47.95 17.84
C ILE A 37 -11.63 48.85 17.84
N ALA A 38 -10.55 48.44 17.18
CA ALA A 38 -9.33 49.25 17.07
C ALA A 38 -9.56 50.57 16.31
N VAL A 39 -10.35 50.55 15.24
CA VAL A 39 -10.76 51.77 14.50
C VAL A 39 -11.61 52.69 15.38
N VAL A 40 -12.60 52.16 16.11
CA VAL A 40 -13.41 52.96 17.05
C VAL A 40 -12.55 53.56 18.16
N ALA A 41 -11.60 52.79 18.73
CA ALA A 41 -10.67 53.28 19.73
C ALA A 41 -9.76 54.41 19.18
N ALA A 42 -9.26 54.28 17.95
CA ALA A 42 -8.47 55.33 17.29
C ALA A 42 -9.29 56.61 17.03
N VAL A 43 -10.56 56.49 16.61
CA VAL A 43 -11.47 57.62 16.42
C VAL A 43 -11.78 58.31 17.76
N VAL A 44 -12.09 57.56 18.81
CA VAL A 44 -12.32 58.11 20.16
C VAL A 44 -11.06 58.81 20.69
N TYR A 45 -9.88 58.19 20.54
CA TYR A 45 -8.61 58.81 20.90
C TYR A 45 -8.38 60.13 20.15
N PHE A 46 -8.64 60.17 18.83
CA PHE A 46 -8.51 61.37 18.02
C PHE A 46 -9.43 62.50 18.49
N PHE A 47 -10.72 62.22 18.76
CA PHE A 47 -11.64 63.23 19.27
C PHE A 47 -11.28 63.70 20.69
N VAL A 48 -10.89 62.80 21.59
CA VAL A 48 -10.52 63.14 22.98
C VAL A 48 -9.24 63.96 23.05
N PHE A 49 -8.22 63.65 22.25
CA PHE A 49 -6.98 64.44 22.23
C PHE A 49 -7.11 65.74 21.42
N LYS A 50 -7.89 65.76 20.33
CA LYS A 50 -8.09 67.00 19.56
C LYS A 50 -8.84 68.06 20.38
N ASN A 51 -9.80 67.65 21.22
CA ASN A 51 -10.50 68.56 22.14
C ASN A 51 -9.67 68.93 23.39
N LYS A 52 -8.39 68.55 23.48
CA LYS A 52 -7.50 68.83 24.62
C LYS A 52 -6.32 69.76 24.28
N SER A 53 -6.32 70.37 23.09
CA SER A 53 -5.26 71.26 22.62
C SER A 53 -5.54 72.76 22.85
N ASP A 54 -6.78 73.13 23.20
CA ASP A 54 -7.23 74.52 23.27
C ASP A 54 -7.48 75.01 24.72
N ASP A 55 -6.44 75.03 25.57
CA ASP A 55 -6.42 75.92 26.76
C ASP A 55 -4.97 76.24 27.24
N PRO A 56 -4.52 77.51 27.23
CA PRO A 56 -3.15 77.88 27.65
C PRO A 56 -3.07 78.77 28.89
N SER A 57 -2.55 78.28 30.04
CA SER A 57 -1.82 79.14 31.01
C SER A 57 -1.09 78.42 32.17
N SER A 58 0.15 78.87 32.43
CA SER A 58 0.83 78.91 33.75
C SER A 58 1.22 77.61 34.49
N ALA A 59 2.10 77.60 35.51
CA ALA A 59 3.39 78.32 35.67
C ALA A 59 4.26 77.75 36.83
N SER A 60 5.53 77.42 36.53
CA SER A 60 6.69 77.38 37.45
C SER A 60 6.84 76.25 38.50
N LYS A 61 8.12 76.02 38.91
CA LYS A 61 8.63 75.27 40.09
C LYS A 61 8.49 73.73 40.04
N SER A 62 9.36 72.93 40.70
CA SER A 62 10.76 73.09 41.14
C SER A 62 11.33 71.72 41.58
N ASN A 63 12.67 71.60 41.58
CA ASN A 63 13.51 70.47 42.07
C ASN A 63 13.71 69.34 41.04
N LYS A 64 14.93 68.84 40.74
CA LYS A 64 16.15 68.50 41.52
C LYS A 64 16.02 67.24 42.40
N ASN A 65 16.35 66.08 41.83
CA ASN A 65 17.62 65.35 42.03
C ASN A 65 17.68 64.25 40.96
N ALA A 66 18.71 64.06 40.12
CA ALA A 66 20.17 64.03 40.30
C ALA A 66 20.71 62.71 40.91
N SER A 67 21.09 61.75 40.05
CA SER A 67 22.28 60.86 40.19
C SER A 67 22.41 59.84 39.04
N THR A 68 22.93 60.28 37.89
CA THR A 68 23.88 59.48 37.08
C THR A 68 25.29 59.84 37.55
N PRO A 69 26.29 58.93 37.52
CA PRO A 69 27.16 58.80 36.32
C PRO A 69 27.82 57.39 36.14
N PRO A 70 28.72 57.15 35.16
CA PRO A 70 28.50 57.26 33.71
C PRO A 70 29.13 56.00 32.99
N PRO A 71 29.66 55.98 31.73
CA PRO A 71 29.71 54.75 30.92
C PRO A 71 31.13 54.31 30.51
N LYS A 72 31.24 53.43 29.49
CA LYS A 72 32.43 53.40 28.61
C LYS A 72 32.09 52.96 27.17
N GLU A 73 32.47 53.83 26.25
CA GLU A 73 32.54 53.72 24.78
C GLU A 73 34.04 53.88 24.39
N PRO A 74 34.49 53.95 23.11
CA PRO A 74 33.82 53.69 21.82
C PRO A 74 34.69 52.87 20.81
N ALA A 75 34.27 52.87 19.53
CA ALA A 75 35.13 52.99 18.33
C ALA A 75 35.89 51.75 17.79
N THR A 76 36.13 51.54 16.47
CA THR A 76 35.67 52.17 15.20
C THR A 76 36.12 51.32 13.97
N HIS A 77 35.70 51.69 12.74
CA HIS A 77 36.22 51.27 11.41
C HIS A 77 35.82 49.84 10.93
N GLU A 78 35.56 49.56 9.64
CA GLU A 78 35.64 50.39 8.43
C GLU A 78 34.62 49.95 7.32
N THR A 79 34.38 50.79 6.30
CA THR A 79 33.67 50.43 5.04
C THR A 79 34.31 51.20 3.87
N PRO A 80 34.18 50.74 2.60
CA PRO A 80 33.29 51.48 1.69
C PRO A 80 32.69 50.71 0.47
N LYS A 81 31.43 51.04 0.11
CA LYS A 81 30.89 51.20 -1.29
C LYS A 81 30.93 50.00 -2.28
N ALA A 82 30.23 49.95 -3.42
CA ALA A 82 28.92 50.43 -3.93
C ALA A 82 28.71 49.81 -5.37
N ASP A 83 27.64 50.01 -6.17
CA ASP A 83 26.42 50.81 -6.05
C ASP A 83 25.24 50.31 -6.95
N ALA A 84 24.03 50.76 -6.60
CA ALA A 84 22.84 51.14 -7.39
C ALA A 84 22.41 50.54 -8.77
N SER A 85 21.14 50.07 -8.76
CA SER A 85 20.06 50.37 -9.73
C SER A 85 19.92 49.59 -11.07
N PRO A 86 18.72 49.57 -11.73
CA PRO A 86 18.28 48.46 -12.60
C PRO A 86 17.86 48.88 -14.06
N PRO A 87 16.92 48.17 -14.75
CA PRO A 87 17.12 47.53 -16.07
C PRO A 87 16.77 48.40 -17.30
N PRO A 88 16.89 47.85 -18.53
CA PRO A 88 15.68 47.58 -19.32
C PRO A 88 15.73 46.24 -20.11
N SER A 89 14.95 46.13 -21.19
CA SER A 89 14.49 44.88 -21.84
C SER A 89 14.83 44.76 -23.35
N ASP A 90 14.40 43.62 -23.93
CA ASP A 90 13.96 43.40 -25.32
C ASP A 90 14.93 43.03 -26.47
N ALA A 91 14.66 41.81 -26.99
CA ALA A 91 14.38 41.47 -28.40
C ALA A 91 15.51 41.17 -29.42
N ALA A 92 15.04 40.61 -30.56
CA ALA A 92 15.72 40.22 -31.80
C ALA A 92 16.61 38.94 -31.77
N ASP A 93 16.55 38.03 -32.76
CA ASP A 93 15.48 37.72 -33.73
C ASP A 93 15.72 36.37 -34.46
N THR A 94 14.68 35.85 -35.12
CA THR A 94 14.65 35.12 -36.44
C THR A 94 13.64 33.96 -36.56
N ALA A 95 12.93 33.95 -37.69
CA ALA A 95 12.01 32.95 -38.25
C ALA A 95 11.94 33.22 -39.79
N PRO A 96 10.95 32.76 -40.59
CA PRO A 96 10.12 31.53 -40.63
C PRO A 96 10.53 30.75 -41.92
N PRO A 97 9.69 30.41 -42.93
CA PRO A 97 8.31 29.86 -43.07
C PRO A 97 8.30 28.37 -43.57
N SER A 98 7.25 27.53 -43.61
CA SER A 98 5.76 27.61 -43.69
C SER A 98 5.14 27.65 -45.11
N ASP A 99 4.08 26.83 -45.33
CA ASP A 99 3.21 26.77 -46.53
C ASP A 99 1.79 26.26 -46.14
N GLU A 100 0.79 26.23 -47.04
CA GLU A 100 -0.65 26.13 -46.67
C GLU A 100 -1.58 25.35 -47.65
N GLY A 101 -2.77 24.94 -47.16
CA GLY A 101 -3.94 24.42 -47.93
C GLY A 101 -4.21 22.91 -47.79
N GLY A 102 -5.44 22.37 -47.96
CA GLY A 102 -6.77 22.96 -48.22
C GLY A 102 -7.56 22.24 -49.34
N ALA A 103 -8.90 22.09 -49.35
CA ALA A 103 -9.95 22.29 -48.34
C ALA A 103 -11.32 21.69 -48.82
N ALA A 104 -12.38 21.79 -48.00
CA ALA A 104 -13.83 21.67 -48.33
C ALA A 104 -14.50 20.27 -48.51
N ALA A 105 -15.85 20.30 -48.58
CA ALA A 105 -16.86 19.21 -48.65
C ALA A 105 -18.21 19.81 -49.21
N PRO A 106 -19.42 19.16 -49.31
CA PRO A 106 -19.85 17.81 -48.87
C PRO A 106 -20.64 16.94 -49.94
N PRO A 107 -21.95 16.53 -49.87
CA PRO A 107 -22.44 15.18 -50.29
C PRO A 107 -23.61 15.24 -51.35
N PRO A 108 -24.65 14.34 -51.50
CA PRO A 108 -24.98 13.00 -50.94
C PRO A 108 -25.56 11.96 -51.96
N ASN A 109 -26.10 10.82 -51.45
CA ASN A 109 -27.31 10.02 -51.82
C ASN A 109 -27.27 8.70 -50.99
N GLU A 110 -28.30 8.12 -50.35
CA GLU A 110 -29.76 7.92 -50.54
C GLU A 110 -30.19 6.67 -51.35
N ASP A 111 -30.67 5.64 -50.61
CA ASP A 111 -31.69 4.60 -50.92
C ASP A 111 -31.70 3.55 -49.76
N GLY A 112 -32.79 2.92 -49.29
CA GLY A 112 -34.24 3.15 -49.47
C GLY A 112 -35.12 1.98 -48.94
N ALA A 113 -36.08 2.25 -48.02
CA ALA A 113 -37.20 1.37 -47.54
C ALA A 113 -36.86 0.00 -46.84
N ALA A 114 -37.33 -0.34 -45.62
CA ALA A 114 -38.70 -0.66 -45.13
C ALA A 114 -39.21 -2.10 -45.53
N ALA A 115 -39.94 -2.90 -44.73
CA ALA A 115 -40.54 -2.77 -43.39
C ALA A 115 -40.71 -4.16 -42.68
N ALA A 116 -41.17 -4.19 -41.42
CA ALA A 116 -41.58 -5.42 -40.68
C ALA A 116 -43.11 -5.70 -40.83
N PRO A 117 -43.68 -6.87 -40.42
CA PRO A 117 -43.92 -7.15 -38.99
C PRO A 117 -43.97 -8.65 -38.53
N ALA A 118 -43.93 -8.82 -37.20
CA ALA A 118 -44.56 -9.83 -36.30
C ALA A 118 -44.96 -11.27 -36.76
N GLY A 119 -44.69 -12.26 -35.88
CA GLY A 119 -45.28 -13.61 -35.90
C GLY A 119 -44.91 -14.45 -34.65
N ASP A 120 -45.90 -14.98 -33.94
CA ASP A 120 -45.79 -15.52 -32.57
C ASP A 120 -45.32 -16.99 -32.40
N ALA A 121 -44.72 -17.24 -31.23
CA ALA A 121 -44.88 -18.41 -30.33
C ALA A 121 -44.27 -19.82 -30.61
N ALA A 122 -43.77 -20.35 -29.47
CA ALA A 122 -43.84 -21.74 -28.97
C ALA A 122 -42.74 -22.80 -29.28
N LEU A 123 -42.39 -23.52 -28.19
CA LEU A 123 -41.63 -24.78 -28.07
C LEU A 123 -42.60 -25.99 -28.23
N PRO A 124 -42.18 -27.29 -28.28
CA PRO A 124 -40.84 -27.86 -27.98
C PRO A 124 -40.32 -28.93 -28.99
N ALA A 125 -39.23 -29.62 -28.65
CA ALA A 125 -38.61 -30.72 -29.40
C ALA A 125 -39.39 -32.08 -29.25
N PRO A 126 -39.12 -33.12 -30.08
CA PRO A 126 -37.89 -33.94 -29.96
C PRO A 126 -37.22 -34.39 -31.28
N SER A 127 -36.03 -34.99 -31.16
CA SER A 127 -35.16 -35.58 -32.22
C SER A 127 -35.77 -36.84 -32.90
N PRO A 128 -35.30 -37.29 -34.09
CA PRO A 128 -33.95 -37.90 -34.24
C PRO A 128 -33.20 -37.75 -35.60
N GLN A 129 -31.90 -38.06 -35.55
CA GLN A 129 -30.96 -38.59 -36.59
C GLN A 129 -30.81 -37.95 -38.00
N GLU A 130 -29.55 -37.53 -38.24
CA GLU A 130 -28.69 -37.79 -39.42
C GLU A 130 -29.14 -37.41 -40.86
N GLY A 131 -28.31 -36.56 -41.50
CA GLY A 131 -28.04 -36.65 -42.95
C GLY A 131 -28.40 -35.43 -43.81
N GLY A 132 -27.52 -34.42 -43.85
CA GLY A 132 -27.65 -33.31 -44.81
C GLY A 132 -26.52 -32.29 -44.67
N ASN A 133 -25.61 -32.24 -45.65
CA ASN A 133 -24.58 -31.20 -45.74
C ASN A 133 -25.13 -29.98 -46.48
N ASP A 134 -25.03 -28.80 -45.88
CA ASP A 134 -24.82 -27.55 -46.62
C ASP A 134 -24.00 -26.57 -45.76
N ALA A 135 -23.10 -25.82 -46.39
CA ALA A 135 -21.97 -25.19 -45.69
C ALA A 135 -22.30 -23.79 -45.14
N ALA A 136 -22.71 -23.72 -43.87
CA ALA A 136 -22.55 -22.49 -43.09
C ALA A 136 -21.07 -22.29 -42.73
N ALA A 137 -20.52 -21.11 -43.00
CA ALA A 137 -19.12 -20.81 -42.69
C ALA A 137 -18.89 -20.82 -41.16
N PRO A 138 -17.88 -21.54 -40.64
CA PRO A 138 -17.60 -21.55 -39.21
C PRO A 138 -17.08 -20.18 -38.74
N ALA A 139 -17.60 -19.71 -37.61
CA ALA A 139 -16.96 -18.62 -36.87
C ALA A 139 -15.52 -19.05 -36.48
N PRO A 140 -14.52 -18.14 -36.48
CA PRO A 140 -13.12 -18.50 -36.25
C PRO A 140 -12.93 -19.09 -34.86
N SER A 141 -12.56 -20.38 -34.83
CA SER A 141 -12.22 -21.12 -33.61
C SER A 141 -10.75 -20.87 -33.23
N PRO A 142 -10.38 -20.96 -31.94
CA PRO A 142 -9.05 -20.60 -31.45
C PRO A 142 -8.00 -21.70 -31.75
N GLN A 143 -7.65 -21.88 -33.01
CA GLN A 143 -6.68 -22.90 -33.46
C GLN A 143 -5.24 -22.40 -33.42
N GLY A 144 -4.70 -22.29 -32.20
CA GLY A 144 -3.28 -22.47 -31.95
C GLY A 144 -3.03 -23.89 -31.48
N GLU A 145 -2.88 -24.86 -32.40
CA GLU A 145 -2.70 -26.27 -32.04
C GLU A 145 -1.42 -26.49 -31.22
N GLY A 146 -1.55 -27.20 -30.09
CA GLY A 146 -0.45 -27.52 -29.17
C GLY A 146 -0.56 -26.88 -27.79
N THR A 147 0.52 -26.99 -27.00
CA THR A 147 0.54 -26.67 -25.56
C THR A 147 0.13 -25.23 -25.24
N MET A 148 0.45 -24.27 -26.11
CA MET A 148 0.11 -22.85 -25.88
C MET A 148 -1.38 -22.56 -26.04
N GLY A 149 -2.07 -23.19 -27.00
CA GLY A 149 -3.53 -23.08 -27.12
C GLY A 149 -4.24 -23.65 -25.89
N ALA A 150 -3.75 -24.78 -25.38
CA ALA A 150 -4.23 -25.36 -24.12
C ALA A 150 -4.00 -24.44 -22.91
N ILE A 151 -2.83 -23.78 -22.82
CA ILE A 151 -2.58 -22.77 -21.79
C ILE A 151 -3.61 -21.63 -21.91
N CYS A 152 -3.77 -21.02 -23.09
CA CYS A 152 -4.72 -19.91 -23.28
C CYS A 152 -6.17 -20.30 -22.94
N ALA A 153 -6.60 -21.52 -23.26
CA ALA A 153 -7.92 -22.05 -22.92
C ALA A 153 -8.18 -22.17 -21.39
N THR A 154 -7.12 -22.18 -20.57
CA THR A 154 -7.22 -22.22 -19.08
C THR A 154 -7.01 -20.85 -18.40
N THR A 155 -6.78 -19.79 -19.18
CA THR A 155 -6.71 -18.41 -18.66
C THR A 155 -8.11 -17.84 -18.39
N ASP A 156 -8.22 -16.77 -17.61
CA ASP A 156 -9.53 -16.15 -17.34
C ASP A 156 -10.03 -15.31 -18.53
N PHE A 157 -9.12 -14.84 -19.39
CA PHE A 157 -9.44 -14.06 -20.59
C PHE A 157 -8.87 -14.74 -21.84
N SER A 158 -9.40 -15.93 -22.14
CA SER A 158 -8.89 -16.83 -23.17
C SER A 158 -8.84 -16.23 -24.58
N GLN A 159 -9.79 -15.37 -24.94
CA GLN A 159 -9.76 -14.61 -26.20
C GLN A 159 -8.55 -13.66 -26.26
N SER A 160 -8.37 -12.83 -25.24
CA SER A 160 -7.23 -11.90 -25.09
C SER A 160 -5.87 -12.64 -25.13
N CYS A 161 -5.80 -13.85 -24.57
CA CYS A 161 -4.63 -14.73 -24.70
C CYS A 161 -4.45 -15.25 -26.15
N GLY A 162 -5.53 -15.67 -26.80
CA GLY A 162 -5.53 -16.16 -28.19
C GLY A 162 -5.12 -15.09 -29.21
N ASP A 163 -5.52 -13.84 -29.01
CA ASP A 163 -5.14 -12.70 -29.86
C ASP A 163 -3.64 -12.41 -29.76
N ILE A 164 -3.03 -12.60 -28.59
CA ILE A 164 -1.58 -12.49 -28.37
C ILE A 164 -0.86 -13.71 -28.95
N LEU A 165 -1.35 -14.93 -28.69
CA LEU A 165 -0.77 -16.16 -29.23
C LEU A 165 -0.73 -16.15 -30.76
N SER A 166 -1.77 -15.63 -31.42
CA SER A 166 -1.82 -15.48 -32.88
C SER A 166 -0.68 -14.58 -33.40
N LYS A 167 -0.40 -13.46 -32.73
CA LYS A 167 0.73 -12.57 -33.07
C LYS A 167 2.08 -13.25 -32.83
N VAL A 168 2.23 -14.00 -31.73
CA VAL A 168 3.46 -14.76 -31.41
C VAL A 168 3.74 -15.84 -32.46
N LEU A 169 2.72 -16.58 -32.89
CA LEU A 169 2.86 -17.61 -33.94
C LEU A 169 3.16 -17.02 -35.32
N GLN A 170 2.62 -15.83 -35.63
CA GLN A 170 2.97 -15.09 -36.86
C GLN A 170 4.42 -14.58 -36.86
N ALA A 171 4.94 -14.16 -35.71
CA ALA A 171 6.33 -13.70 -35.59
C ALA A 171 7.34 -14.86 -35.56
N ASN A 172 7.07 -15.90 -34.79
CA ASN A 172 7.97 -17.03 -34.53
C ASN A 172 7.54 -18.32 -35.27
N ALA A 173 7.50 -18.25 -36.61
CA ALA A 173 7.17 -19.37 -37.49
C ALA A 173 8.08 -20.62 -37.34
N SER A 174 9.22 -20.49 -36.63
CA SER A 174 10.16 -21.58 -36.34
C SER A 174 9.83 -22.42 -35.10
N GLY A 175 8.76 -22.10 -34.37
CA GLY A 175 8.29 -22.87 -33.21
C GLY A 175 8.38 -22.11 -31.88
N ALA A 176 7.45 -21.17 -31.67
CA ALA A 176 7.33 -20.40 -30.44
C ALA A 176 7.16 -21.28 -29.18
N GLN A 177 7.71 -20.80 -28.06
CA GLN A 177 7.68 -21.48 -26.76
C GLN A 177 6.68 -20.85 -25.79
N PRO A 178 6.22 -21.57 -24.75
CA PRO A 178 5.37 -21.01 -23.70
C PRO A 178 5.96 -19.77 -23.00
N THR A 179 7.29 -19.65 -22.97
CA THR A 179 8.01 -18.44 -22.49
C THR A 179 7.82 -17.23 -23.39
N ASP A 180 7.68 -17.43 -24.71
CA ASP A 180 7.49 -16.36 -25.69
C ASP A 180 6.07 -15.80 -25.60
N LEU A 181 5.09 -16.70 -25.43
CA LEU A 181 3.71 -16.32 -25.10
C LEU A 181 3.64 -15.52 -23.80
N LEU A 182 4.38 -15.93 -22.75
CA LEU A 182 4.43 -15.18 -21.49
C LEU A 182 5.06 -13.79 -21.69
N LYS A 183 6.23 -13.71 -22.35
CA LYS A 183 6.88 -12.42 -22.66
C LYS A 183 5.94 -11.50 -23.42
N ALA A 184 5.30 -11.98 -24.49
CA ALA A 184 4.37 -11.18 -25.29
C ALA A 184 3.14 -10.72 -24.49
N THR A 185 2.64 -11.55 -23.55
CA THR A 185 1.51 -11.17 -22.69
C THR A 185 1.90 -10.14 -21.63
N VAL A 186 3.13 -10.21 -21.11
CA VAL A 186 3.68 -9.18 -20.21
C VAL A 186 3.95 -7.87 -20.97
N SER A 187 4.47 -7.92 -22.20
CA SER A 187 4.62 -6.73 -23.05
C SER A 187 3.28 -6.06 -23.37
N ALA A 188 2.24 -6.84 -23.71
CA ALA A 188 0.90 -6.30 -23.94
C ALA A 188 0.35 -5.57 -22.69
N ALA A 189 0.62 -6.06 -21.49
CA ALA A 189 0.28 -5.35 -20.25
C ALA A 189 1.07 -4.04 -20.07
N ILE A 190 2.34 -3.99 -20.48
CA ILE A 190 3.18 -2.76 -20.42
C ILE A 190 2.68 -1.69 -21.41
N ASP A 191 2.26 -2.10 -22.61
CA ASP A 191 1.77 -1.22 -23.66
C ASP A 191 0.37 -0.66 -23.33
N GLU A 192 -0.51 -1.49 -22.75
CA GLU A 192 -1.81 -1.03 -22.25
C GLU A 192 -1.69 -0.19 -20.96
N ILE A 193 -0.64 -0.33 -20.13
CA ILE A 193 -0.32 0.66 -19.07
C ILE A 193 0.08 2.00 -19.71
N ALA A 194 0.95 1.99 -20.72
CA ALA A 194 1.39 3.22 -21.38
C ALA A 194 0.20 3.96 -22.02
N THR A 195 -0.72 3.21 -22.63
CA THR A 195 -1.99 3.73 -23.17
C THR A 195 -2.90 4.23 -22.05
N GLY A 196 -3.08 3.44 -20.98
CA GLY A 196 -3.91 3.80 -19.83
C GLY A 196 -3.46 5.09 -19.14
N ILE A 197 -2.16 5.30 -18.97
CA ILE A 197 -1.60 6.56 -18.43
C ILE A 197 -2.02 7.77 -19.27
N VAL A 198 -1.96 7.67 -20.61
CA VAL A 198 -2.35 8.75 -21.53
C VAL A 198 -3.86 9.03 -21.50
N GLU A 199 -4.70 8.01 -21.27
CA GLU A 199 -6.14 8.21 -21.11
C GLU A 199 -6.53 8.72 -19.71
N LEU A 200 -5.83 8.30 -18.66
CA LEU A 200 -6.07 8.77 -17.28
C LEU A 200 -5.66 10.23 -17.07
N ASP A 201 -4.63 10.72 -17.77
CA ASP A 201 -4.21 12.13 -17.69
C ASP A 201 -5.30 13.10 -18.20
N LYS A 202 -6.21 12.63 -19.06
CA LYS A 202 -7.39 13.36 -19.56
C LYS A 202 -8.55 13.44 -18.56
N ILE A 203 -8.52 12.67 -17.47
CA ILE A 203 -9.57 12.74 -16.44
C ILE A 203 -9.49 14.10 -15.75
N ASN A 204 -10.65 14.71 -15.51
CA ASN A 204 -10.74 16.04 -14.92
C ASN A 204 -10.25 16.06 -13.47
N LYS A 205 -9.26 16.91 -13.17
CA LYS A 205 -8.60 17.07 -11.86
C LYS A 205 -9.17 18.28 -11.11
N ASP A 206 -10.51 18.42 -11.13
CA ASP A 206 -11.27 19.60 -10.69
C ASP A 206 -11.24 19.87 -9.18
N ILE A 207 -11.11 18.81 -8.38
CA ILE A 207 -10.95 18.91 -6.93
C ILE A 207 -9.58 18.39 -6.48
N PRO A 208 -8.96 18.96 -5.42
CA PRO A 208 -7.65 18.53 -4.94
C PRO A 208 -7.55 17.03 -4.66
N GLU A 209 -8.64 16.44 -4.18
CA GLU A 209 -8.75 15.00 -3.89
C GLU A 209 -8.53 14.12 -5.15
N LYS A 210 -9.00 14.56 -6.33
CA LYS A 210 -8.74 13.87 -7.61
C LYS A 210 -7.33 14.10 -8.13
N ALA A 211 -6.76 15.30 -7.94
CA ALA A 211 -5.38 15.57 -8.33
C ALA A 211 -4.40 14.70 -7.54
N VAL A 212 -4.58 14.61 -6.22
CA VAL A 212 -3.78 13.74 -5.34
C VAL A 212 -3.97 12.26 -5.70
N ALA A 213 -5.20 11.81 -5.95
CA ALA A 213 -5.49 10.44 -6.39
C ALA A 213 -4.86 10.09 -7.75
N HIS A 214 -4.87 11.03 -8.70
CA HIS A 214 -4.23 10.87 -10.00
C HIS A 214 -2.72 10.71 -9.85
N ASP A 215 -2.06 11.55 -9.05
CA ASP A 215 -0.60 11.53 -8.91
C ASP A 215 -0.12 10.27 -8.15
N ASP A 216 -0.86 9.82 -7.13
CA ASP A 216 -0.67 8.51 -6.51
C ASP A 216 -0.86 7.36 -7.52
N CYS A 217 -1.90 7.43 -8.36
CA CYS A 217 -2.13 6.44 -9.42
C CYS A 217 -0.98 6.40 -10.44
N MET A 218 -0.46 7.54 -10.88
CA MET A 218 0.67 7.59 -11.83
C MET A 218 1.93 6.95 -11.25
N ALA A 219 2.21 7.16 -9.96
CA ALA A 219 3.29 6.48 -9.26
C ALA A 219 3.08 4.95 -9.22
N LEU A 220 1.88 4.51 -8.84
CA LEU A 220 1.50 3.09 -8.78
C LEU A 220 1.58 2.39 -10.15
N LEU A 221 1.15 3.04 -11.24
CA LEU A 221 1.27 2.51 -12.59
C LEU A 221 2.73 2.49 -13.08
N GLY A 222 3.56 3.42 -12.62
CA GLY A 222 5.02 3.38 -12.79
C GLY A 222 5.65 2.15 -12.12
N ASP A 223 5.30 1.87 -10.87
CA ASP A 223 5.75 0.68 -10.15
C ASP A 223 5.23 -0.62 -10.80
N ALA A 224 3.99 -0.63 -11.30
CA ALA A 224 3.44 -1.77 -12.06
C ALA A 224 4.25 -2.04 -13.34
N LYS A 225 4.56 -0.98 -14.10
CA LYS A 225 5.39 -1.07 -15.31
C LYS A 225 6.80 -1.56 -14.98
N LYS A 226 7.40 -1.14 -13.86
CA LYS A 226 8.71 -1.62 -13.38
C LYS A 226 8.70 -3.13 -13.09
N ASP A 227 7.69 -3.65 -12.40
CA ASP A 227 7.58 -5.08 -12.10
C ASP A 227 7.31 -5.94 -13.35
N LEU A 228 6.52 -5.45 -14.31
CA LEU A 228 6.31 -6.13 -15.59
C LEU A 228 7.60 -6.19 -16.42
N ASN A 229 8.36 -5.09 -16.51
CA ASN A 229 9.66 -5.09 -17.18
C ASN A 229 10.67 -6.04 -16.48
N THR A 230 10.66 -6.06 -15.15
CA THR A 230 11.47 -7.02 -14.36
C THR A 230 11.08 -8.47 -14.67
N SER A 231 9.79 -8.72 -14.90
CA SER A 231 9.27 -10.05 -15.28
C SER A 231 9.74 -10.48 -16.68
N ILE A 232 9.91 -9.55 -17.63
CA ILE A 232 10.52 -9.85 -18.94
C ILE A 232 12.00 -10.22 -18.77
N TYR A 233 12.76 -9.43 -18.00
CA TYR A 233 14.18 -9.67 -17.76
C TYR A 233 14.45 -11.05 -17.11
N LEU A 234 13.62 -11.46 -16.14
CA LEU A 234 13.67 -12.82 -15.56
C LEU A 234 13.48 -13.94 -16.60
N LEU A 235 12.74 -13.68 -17.68
CA LEU A 235 12.53 -14.62 -18.79
C LEU A 235 13.61 -14.50 -19.89
N GLU A 236 14.47 -13.48 -19.84
CA GLU A 236 15.62 -13.30 -20.74
C GLU A 236 16.89 -13.94 -20.19
N GLY A 237 17.08 -13.93 -18.86
CA GLY A 237 18.20 -14.63 -18.19
C GLY A 237 18.18 -16.15 -18.28
N GLY A 238 17.11 -16.75 -18.81
CA GLY A 238 16.90 -18.19 -18.95
C GLY A 238 16.36 -18.87 -17.68
N ILE A 239 15.43 -19.80 -17.87
CA ILE A 239 14.77 -20.50 -16.75
C ILE A 239 15.65 -21.67 -16.29
N ASN A 240 16.53 -21.39 -15.32
CA ASN A 240 17.41 -22.40 -14.70
C ASN A 240 16.70 -23.26 -13.65
N ASP A 241 15.71 -22.69 -12.95
CA ASP A 241 14.79 -23.41 -12.05
C ASP A 241 13.37 -22.88 -12.27
N VAL A 242 12.50 -23.72 -12.85
CA VAL A 242 11.10 -23.38 -13.15
C VAL A 242 10.33 -23.01 -11.88
N THR A 243 10.58 -23.66 -10.75
CA THR A 243 9.83 -23.42 -9.51
C THR A 243 10.18 -22.07 -8.90
N THR A 244 11.48 -21.75 -8.77
CA THR A 244 11.91 -20.43 -8.30
C THR A 244 11.52 -19.33 -9.28
N THR A 245 11.72 -19.51 -10.60
CA THR A 245 11.36 -18.48 -11.59
C THR A 245 9.84 -18.23 -11.64
N THR A 246 8.99 -19.25 -11.59
CA THR A 246 7.53 -19.06 -11.51
C THR A 246 7.11 -18.39 -10.19
N ALA A 247 7.80 -18.64 -9.06
CA ALA A 247 7.52 -17.96 -7.80
C ALA A 247 7.81 -16.45 -7.90
N GLU A 248 8.98 -16.07 -8.42
CA GLU A 248 9.36 -14.66 -8.63
C GLU A 248 8.44 -13.94 -9.63
N LEU A 249 8.10 -14.59 -10.74
CA LEU A 249 7.13 -14.06 -11.71
C LEU A 249 5.76 -13.85 -11.08
N ASN A 250 5.23 -14.85 -10.37
CA ASN A 250 3.92 -14.72 -9.72
C ASN A 250 3.91 -13.64 -8.63
N ASN A 251 5.02 -13.44 -7.92
CA ASN A 251 5.21 -12.36 -6.95
C ASN A 251 5.17 -10.97 -7.62
N LYS A 252 6.01 -10.72 -8.64
CA LYS A 252 6.06 -9.43 -9.35
C LYS A 252 4.78 -9.14 -10.15
N LEU A 253 4.18 -10.14 -10.80
CA LEU A 253 2.89 -10.00 -11.48
C LEU A 253 1.72 -9.74 -10.51
N SER A 254 1.73 -10.36 -9.31
CA SER A 254 0.72 -10.09 -8.28
C SER A 254 0.82 -8.66 -7.73
N ALA A 255 2.04 -8.13 -7.60
CA ALA A 255 2.28 -6.74 -7.20
C ALA A 255 1.82 -5.75 -8.29
N ALA A 256 2.17 -5.97 -9.56
CA ALA A 256 1.71 -5.14 -10.67
C ALA A 256 0.17 -5.03 -10.72
N LEU A 257 -0.55 -6.17 -10.60
CA LEU A 257 -2.02 -6.18 -10.54
C LEU A 257 -2.56 -5.48 -9.28
N THR A 258 -1.84 -5.53 -8.16
CA THR A 258 -2.22 -4.80 -6.94
C THR A 258 -2.15 -3.30 -7.15
N TYR A 259 -1.11 -2.80 -7.82
CA TYR A 259 -0.96 -1.37 -8.10
C TYR A 259 -2.01 -0.84 -9.08
N GLN A 260 -2.43 -1.67 -10.05
CA GLN A 260 -3.54 -1.36 -10.97
C GLN A 260 -4.85 -1.13 -10.18
N GLY A 261 -5.27 -2.09 -9.34
CA GLY A 261 -6.45 -1.92 -8.50
C GLY A 261 -6.32 -0.83 -7.43
N MET A 262 -5.11 -0.56 -6.95
CA MET A 262 -4.85 0.55 -6.02
C MET A 262 -4.90 1.93 -6.67
N CYS A 263 -4.54 2.05 -7.96
CA CYS A 263 -4.83 3.27 -8.72
C CYS A 263 -6.34 3.53 -8.72
N VAL A 264 -7.15 2.51 -9.05
CA VAL A 264 -8.62 2.62 -9.01
C VAL A 264 -9.10 3.05 -7.61
N ASP A 265 -8.68 2.37 -6.55
CA ASP A 265 -9.09 2.67 -5.17
C ASP A 265 -8.66 4.06 -4.66
N GLY A 266 -7.65 4.67 -5.28
CA GLY A 266 -7.20 6.02 -4.94
C GLY A 266 -8.23 7.10 -5.31
N TYR A 267 -9.01 6.89 -6.37
CA TYR A 267 -9.99 7.87 -6.85
C TYR A 267 -11.30 7.86 -6.03
N PRO A 268 -12.03 8.99 -5.98
CA PRO A 268 -13.40 9.03 -5.45
C PRO A 268 -14.33 8.05 -6.18
N GLU A 269 -15.28 7.41 -5.47
CA GLU A 269 -16.13 6.32 -6.02
C GLU A 269 -16.79 6.66 -7.36
N ALA A 270 -17.21 7.91 -7.56
CA ALA A 270 -17.82 8.39 -8.80
C ALA A 270 -16.91 8.21 -10.04
N ASP A 271 -15.60 8.37 -9.89
CA ASP A 271 -14.61 8.27 -10.96
C ASP A 271 -14.03 6.84 -11.09
N GLN A 272 -14.10 6.02 -10.03
CA GLN A 272 -13.51 4.67 -10.00
C GLN A 272 -13.96 3.78 -11.16
N SER A 273 -15.25 3.83 -11.52
CA SER A 273 -15.77 3.03 -12.64
C SER A 273 -15.13 3.39 -13.98
N THR A 274 -14.79 4.67 -14.21
CA THR A 274 -14.07 5.15 -15.39
C THR A 274 -12.62 4.67 -15.35
N VAL A 275 -11.91 4.87 -14.24
CA VAL A 275 -10.50 4.45 -14.07
C VAL A 275 -10.36 2.93 -14.25
N GLN A 276 -11.27 2.15 -13.66
CA GLN A 276 -11.37 0.70 -13.83
C GLN A 276 -11.59 0.31 -15.30
N SER A 277 -12.44 1.04 -16.04
CA SER A 277 -12.68 0.76 -17.46
C SER A 277 -11.45 1.04 -18.34
N THR A 278 -10.68 2.09 -18.02
CA THR A 278 -9.42 2.44 -18.69
C THR A 278 -8.34 1.38 -18.45
N LEU A 279 -8.22 0.87 -17.22
CA LEU A 279 -7.20 -0.12 -16.87
C LEU A 279 -7.59 -1.58 -17.18
N LYS A 280 -8.85 -1.86 -17.54
CA LYS A 280 -9.40 -3.21 -17.74
C LYS A 280 -8.50 -4.16 -18.56
N LYS A 281 -8.03 -3.74 -19.74
CA LYS A 281 -7.15 -4.58 -20.58
C LYS A 281 -5.80 -4.88 -19.92
N THR A 282 -5.25 -3.90 -19.19
CA THR A 282 -3.99 -4.09 -18.44
C THR A 282 -4.17 -5.18 -17.39
N GLU A 283 -5.28 -5.17 -16.66
CA GLU A 283 -5.61 -6.24 -15.70
C GLU A 283 -5.79 -7.59 -16.40
N GLU A 284 -6.53 -7.64 -17.52
CA GLU A 284 -6.73 -8.86 -18.31
C GLU A 284 -5.41 -9.49 -18.75
N HIS A 285 -4.49 -8.69 -19.32
CA HIS A 285 -3.17 -9.17 -19.71
C HIS A 285 -2.31 -9.55 -18.50
N THR A 286 -2.39 -8.82 -17.38
CA THR A 286 -1.64 -9.17 -16.15
C THR A 286 -2.15 -10.48 -15.52
N ILE A 287 -3.46 -10.72 -15.54
CA ILE A 287 -4.11 -11.96 -15.05
C ILE A 287 -3.82 -13.13 -15.99
N ASN A 288 -3.79 -12.91 -17.30
CA ASN A 288 -3.36 -13.92 -18.27
C ASN A 288 -1.87 -14.27 -18.08
N SER A 289 -0.99 -13.29 -17.83
CA SER A 289 0.41 -13.54 -17.48
C SER A 289 0.57 -14.38 -16.21
N LEU A 290 -0.20 -14.11 -15.14
CA LEU A 290 -0.23 -14.96 -13.93
C LEU A 290 -0.67 -16.41 -14.24
N ALA A 291 -1.65 -16.57 -15.13
CA ALA A 291 -2.14 -17.88 -15.56
C ALA A 291 -1.08 -18.65 -16.37
N ILE A 292 -0.43 -18.01 -17.34
CA ILE A 292 0.61 -18.61 -18.17
C ILE A 292 1.85 -18.95 -17.32
N ALA A 293 2.31 -18.04 -16.46
CA ALA A 293 3.47 -18.25 -15.59
C ALA A 293 3.27 -19.42 -14.60
N SER A 294 2.05 -19.58 -14.07
CA SER A 294 1.68 -20.74 -13.27
C SER A 294 1.60 -22.03 -14.10
N GLY A 295 1.16 -21.93 -15.36
CA GLY A 295 1.16 -23.03 -16.32
C GLY A 295 2.55 -23.62 -16.57
N LEU A 296 3.60 -22.79 -16.65
CA LEU A 296 4.99 -23.24 -16.84
C LEU A 296 5.43 -24.28 -15.78
N SER A 297 5.08 -24.05 -14.52
CA SER A 297 5.40 -24.97 -13.42
C SER A 297 4.56 -26.27 -13.43
N SER A 298 3.46 -26.32 -14.19
CA SER A 298 2.62 -27.53 -14.32
C SER A 298 3.08 -28.47 -15.44
N SER A 299 3.77 -27.94 -16.45
CA SER A 299 4.37 -28.72 -17.55
C SER A 299 5.78 -29.25 -17.25
N SER A 300 6.44 -28.75 -16.20
CA SER A 300 7.71 -29.31 -15.73
C SER A 300 7.49 -30.68 -15.08
N PRO A 301 8.36 -31.69 -15.29
CA PRO A 301 8.33 -32.91 -14.51
C PRO A 301 8.38 -32.60 -13.02
N GLN A 302 7.43 -33.13 -12.25
CA GLN A 302 7.40 -32.98 -10.80
C GLN A 302 8.73 -33.49 -10.21
N PRO A 303 9.49 -32.64 -9.48
CA PRO A 303 10.56 -33.14 -8.63
C PRO A 303 9.94 -34.13 -7.66
N ASN A 304 10.51 -35.33 -7.55
CA ASN A 304 9.94 -36.38 -6.69
C ASN A 304 9.83 -35.88 -5.25
N ASN A 305 8.60 -35.56 -4.81
CA ASN A 305 8.24 -35.20 -3.43
C ASN A 305 8.28 -36.42 -2.49
N SER A 306 9.30 -37.27 -2.68
CA SER A 306 10.02 -37.85 -1.55
C SER A 306 10.42 -36.73 -0.61
N ALA A 307 9.63 -36.53 0.45
CA ALA A 307 9.93 -35.60 1.52
C ALA A 307 11.24 -36.05 2.17
N LYS A 308 12.36 -35.51 1.68
CA LYS A 308 13.69 -35.72 2.23
C LYS A 308 13.70 -35.11 3.62
N ARG A 309 13.33 -35.93 4.61
CA ARG A 309 13.57 -35.70 6.04
C ARG A 309 15.08 -35.58 6.25
N ARG A 310 15.61 -34.41 5.92
CA ARG A 310 16.97 -34.02 6.24
C ARG A 310 16.96 -33.84 7.74
N LEU A 311 17.53 -34.84 8.43
CA LEU A 311 17.57 -34.89 9.89
C LEU A 311 18.06 -33.53 10.42
N LEU A 312 17.37 -32.99 11.43
CA LEU A 312 17.93 -31.90 12.22
C LEU A 312 19.16 -32.44 12.93
N THR A 313 20.34 -32.23 12.33
CA THR A 313 21.63 -32.57 12.93
C THR A 313 21.80 -31.75 14.19
N THR A 314 21.79 -32.45 15.33
CA THR A 314 21.82 -31.85 16.65
C THR A 314 23.16 -31.19 16.96
N ARG A 315 23.09 -30.02 17.61
CA ARG A 315 24.18 -29.31 18.30
C ARG A 315 25.36 -28.81 17.44
N LEU A 316 25.62 -27.50 17.54
CA LEU A 316 26.95 -26.86 17.42
C LEU A 316 27.73 -27.16 16.12
N GLY A 317 27.37 -26.48 15.03
CA GLY A 317 28.16 -26.44 13.79
C GLY A 317 27.60 -25.48 12.75
N VAL A 318 28.10 -24.24 12.72
CA VAL A 318 27.62 -23.19 11.80
C VAL A 318 28.28 -23.33 10.41
N PRO A 319 27.55 -23.20 9.29
CA PRO A 319 28.13 -23.24 7.95
C PRO A 319 29.21 -22.17 7.70
N ALA A 320 30.20 -22.54 6.87
CA ALA A 320 31.44 -21.76 6.69
C ALA A 320 31.29 -20.45 5.87
N TRP A 321 30.11 -20.14 5.34
CA TRP A 321 29.88 -18.99 4.43
C TRP A 321 29.12 -17.81 5.07
N ILE A 322 28.57 -17.98 6.28
CA ILE A 322 27.94 -16.88 7.03
C ILE A 322 29.06 -16.03 7.65
N LYS A 323 29.14 -14.73 7.33
CA LYS A 323 30.14 -13.81 7.93
C LYS A 323 29.91 -13.64 9.44
N GLN A 324 30.90 -13.13 10.17
CA GLN A 324 30.85 -13.04 11.64
C GLN A 324 29.97 -11.88 12.15
N GLY A 325 29.68 -10.87 11.32
CA GLY A 325 28.88 -9.70 11.69
C GLY A 325 27.41 -10.02 11.93
N ASP A 326 26.75 -10.62 10.92
CA ASP A 326 25.30 -10.86 10.89
C ASP A 326 24.83 -11.77 12.05
N ARG A 327 25.69 -12.71 12.45
CA ARG A 327 25.49 -13.64 13.58
C ARG A 327 25.25 -12.94 14.93
N ARG A 328 25.61 -11.66 15.08
CA ARG A 328 25.62 -10.98 16.39
C ARG A 328 24.35 -10.19 16.71
N MET A 329 23.30 -10.29 15.89
CA MET A 329 22.03 -9.59 16.14
C MET A 329 21.16 -10.20 17.25
N LEU A 330 21.41 -11.46 17.66
CA LEU A 330 20.47 -12.23 18.48
C LEU A 330 21.03 -12.84 19.78
N ASP A 331 22.32 -12.64 20.10
CA ASP A 331 22.89 -13.08 21.39
C ASP A 331 22.98 -11.92 22.39
N GLU A 332 22.06 -11.89 23.36
CA GLU A 332 22.01 -10.84 24.39
C GLU A 332 23.15 -10.95 25.42
N GLN A 333 24.00 -12.00 25.38
CA GLN A 333 25.13 -12.14 26.31
C GLN A 333 26.43 -11.47 25.84
N GLU A 334 26.58 -11.12 24.56
CA GLU A 334 27.80 -10.49 24.02
C GLU A 334 27.56 -9.11 23.34
N GLY A 335 27.08 -8.15 24.13
CA GLY A 335 26.94 -6.73 23.74
C GLY A 335 28.26 -5.97 23.53
N LYS A 336 29.27 -6.57 22.87
CA LYS A 336 30.61 -5.97 22.65
C LYS A 336 30.91 -5.48 21.24
N ASP A 337 30.34 -6.07 20.19
CA ASP A 337 30.58 -5.60 18.79
C ASP A 337 29.31 -5.28 17.99
N MET A 338 28.19 -4.90 18.63
CA MET A 338 27.08 -4.29 17.86
C MET A 338 27.53 -3.03 17.09
N LYS A 339 28.57 -2.35 17.59
CA LYS A 339 29.19 -1.19 16.92
C LYS A 339 29.96 -1.55 15.63
N ALA A 340 30.30 -2.81 15.39
CA ALA A 340 31.15 -3.19 14.27
C ALA A 340 30.41 -3.24 12.91
N PHE A 341 29.08 -3.30 12.92
CA PHE A 341 28.25 -3.33 11.71
C PHE A 341 27.32 -2.11 11.54
N ILE A 342 27.27 -1.18 12.51
CA ILE A 342 26.46 0.03 12.41
C ILE A 342 27.14 1.03 11.47
N ASN A 343 26.50 1.36 10.35
CA ASN A 343 27.01 2.34 9.38
C ASN A 343 26.68 3.78 9.80
N LEU A 344 25.47 4.02 10.33
CA LEU A 344 25.02 5.33 10.83
C LEU A 344 24.27 5.18 12.16
N THR A 345 24.43 6.17 13.05
CA THR A 345 23.64 6.32 14.27
C THR A 345 22.78 7.59 14.19
N VAL A 346 21.49 7.48 14.50
CA VAL A 346 20.56 8.59 14.71
C VAL A 346 20.31 8.72 16.21
N ALA A 347 20.44 9.93 16.76
CA ALA A 347 20.17 10.18 18.18
C ALA A 347 19.78 11.64 18.46
N LYS A 348 18.68 11.84 19.19
CA LYS A 348 18.20 13.18 19.60
C LYS A 348 19.05 13.87 20.68
N ASP A 349 19.93 13.12 21.35
CA ASP A 349 20.85 13.64 22.37
C ASP A 349 22.15 14.26 21.79
N GLY A 350 22.30 14.26 20.46
CA GLY A 350 23.50 14.75 19.78
C GLY A 350 24.69 13.80 19.80
N THR A 351 24.53 12.55 20.26
CA THR A 351 25.61 11.55 20.32
C THR A 351 25.65 10.61 19.10
N GLY A 352 24.78 10.84 18.12
CA GLY A 352 24.75 10.13 16.83
C GLY A 352 25.44 10.92 15.71
N ASN A 353 25.41 10.36 14.49
CA ASN A 353 25.80 11.07 13.27
C ASN A 353 24.74 12.10 12.84
N PHE A 354 23.46 11.83 13.14
CA PHE A 354 22.32 12.66 12.75
C PHE A 354 21.29 12.77 13.88
N SER A 355 20.52 13.86 13.85
CA SER A 355 19.39 14.10 14.76
C SER A 355 18.04 13.60 14.21
N SER A 356 17.91 13.53 12.88
CA SER A 356 16.73 13.05 12.16
C SER A 356 17.01 11.76 11.38
N ILE A 357 15.97 10.94 11.22
CA ILE A 357 16.00 9.71 10.41
C ILE A 357 16.05 10.06 8.92
N ASN A 358 15.30 11.08 8.48
CA ASN A 358 15.36 11.57 7.10
C ASN A 358 16.72 12.20 6.73
N GLU A 359 17.49 12.72 7.70
CA GLU A 359 18.87 13.15 7.45
C GLU A 359 19.77 11.94 7.19
N ALA A 360 19.71 10.90 8.04
CA ALA A 360 20.51 9.68 7.88
C ALA A 360 20.19 8.94 6.58
N LEU A 361 18.92 8.89 6.16
CA LEU A 361 18.50 8.27 4.89
C LEU A 361 19.09 8.97 3.66
N LYS A 362 19.26 10.31 3.70
CA LYS A 362 19.94 11.06 2.62
C LYS A 362 21.45 10.83 2.58
N ALA A 363 22.03 10.32 3.66
CA ALA A 363 23.45 9.98 3.76
C ALA A 363 23.75 8.50 3.43
N VAL A 364 22.74 7.67 3.16
CA VAL A 364 22.95 6.30 2.64
C VAL A 364 23.45 6.40 1.20
N PRO A 365 24.55 5.73 0.81
CA PRO A 365 25.02 5.68 -0.57
C PRO A 365 23.96 5.12 -1.53
N GLN A 366 23.89 5.66 -2.75
CA GLN A 366 22.97 5.15 -3.79
C GLN A 366 23.29 3.73 -4.26
N SER A 367 24.51 3.24 -4.01
CA SER A 367 24.93 1.87 -4.25
C SER A 367 25.77 1.39 -3.06
N PHE A 368 25.43 0.21 -2.55
CA PHE A 368 26.14 -0.48 -1.48
C PHE A 368 25.89 -1.99 -1.66
N GLU A 369 26.95 -2.80 -1.62
CA GLU A 369 26.86 -4.24 -1.98
C GLU A 369 26.35 -5.13 -0.83
N GLU A 370 26.45 -4.66 0.42
CA GLU A 370 26.06 -5.41 1.61
C GLU A 370 24.79 -4.82 2.27
N ARG A 371 24.49 -5.22 3.51
CA ARG A 371 23.36 -4.70 4.30
C ARG A 371 23.76 -3.43 5.04
N PHE A 372 23.01 -2.33 4.87
CA PHE A 372 23.34 -1.03 5.47
C PHE A 372 22.51 -0.79 6.74
N PHE A 373 23.17 -0.64 7.88
CA PHE A 373 22.55 -0.53 9.20
C PHE A 373 22.50 0.92 9.71
N ILE A 374 21.29 1.38 10.01
CA ILE A 374 21.02 2.62 10.74
C ILE A 374 20.52 2.26 12.16
N TYR A 375 21.33 2.57 13.15
CA TYR A 375 20.97 2.45 14.57
C TYR A 375 20.25 3.73 15.02
N ILE A 376 19.05 3.59 15.56
CA ILE A 376 18.17 4.70 15.95
C ILE A 376 18.00 4.60 17.47
N LYS A 377 18.71 5.47 18.20
CA LYS A 377 18.66 5.51 19.67
C LYS A 377 17.28 5.85 20.21
N GLU A 378 17.05 5.54 21.48
CA GLU A 378 15.80 5.85 22.18
C GLU A 378 15.37 7.32 22.04
N GLY A 379 14.06 7.51 21.86
CA GLY A 379 13.45 8.79 21.52
C GLY A 379 12.24 8.62 20.61
N VAL A 380 11.34 9.61 20.66
CA VAL A 380 10.21 9.73 19.73
C VAL A 380 10.60 10.67 18.58
N TYR A 381 10.70 10.13 17.38
CA TYR A 381 11.06 10.83 16.15
C TYR A 381 9.78 11.21 15.40
N GLU A 382 9.36 12.47 15.56
CA GLU A 382 8.16 13.03 14.92
C GLU A 382 8.47 13.38 13.46
N GLU A 383 8.51 12.35 12.62
CA GLU A 383 8.91 12.40 11.22
C GLU A 383 8.04 11.46 10.38
N ASN A 384 7.55 11.93 9.23
CA ASN A 384 7.17 11.02 8.15
C ASN A 384 8.44 10.56 7.44
N VAL A 385 8.58 9.26 7.18
CA VAL A 385 9.81 8.64 6.65
C VAL A 385 9.49 7.79 5.44
N VAL A 386 10.29 7.90 4.38
CA VAL A 386 10.22 7.03 3.19
C VAL A 386 11.57 6.33 3.00
N VAL A 387 11.55 4.99 2.97
CA VAL A 387 12.74 4.15 2.81
C VAL A 387 12.68 3.46 1.44
N SER A 388 13.42 3.98 0.47
CA SER A 388 13.56 3.42 -0.88
C SER A 388 14.89 2.67 -1.10
N GLN A 389 15.79 2.74 -0.12
CA GLN A 389 17.11 2.10 -0.15
C GLN A 389 16.98 0.59 0.02
N LEU A 390 17.58 -0.17 -0.90
CA LEU A 390 17.62 -1.64 -0.85
C LEU A 390 18.49 -2.12 0.32
N ASN A 391 18.17 -3.28 0.88
CA ASN A 391 18.94 -3.92 1.96
C ASN A 391 19.24 -3.01 3.18
N LEU A 392 18.42 -1.99 3.43
CA LEU A 392 18.56 -1.13 4.61
C LEU A 392 18.07 -1.86 5.87
N THR A 393 18.61 -1.50 7.04
CA THR A 393 18.18 -2.07 8.32
C THR A 393 18.09 -1.01 9.42
N PHE A 394 16.91 -0.89 10.02
CA PHE A 394 16.66 -0.06 11.21
C PHE A 394 16.80 -0.90 12.48
N LEU A 395 17.73 -0.50 13.36
CA LEU A 395 17.95 -1.10 14.67
C LEU A 395 17.57 -0.10 15.76
N GLY A 396 16.61 -0.42 16.63
CA GLY A 396 16.26 0.42 17.78
C GLY A 396 16.75 -0.13 19.13
N ASP A 397 16.73 0.72 20.16
CA ASP A 397 17.03 0.34 21.55
C ASP A 397 15.90 -0.46 22.21
N GLY A 398 14.77 -0.64 21.53
CA GLY A 398 13.55 -1.28 22.01
C GLY A 398 12.32 -0.65 21.35
N SER A 399 11.31 -1.46 21.04
CA SER A 399 10.13 -1.01 20.28
C SER A 399 9.15 -0.11 21.06
N GLN A 400 9.43 0.11 22.35
CA GLN A 400 8.80 1.14 23.20
C GLN A 400 9.73 2.33 23.49
N LYS A 401 10.98 2.30 22.99
CA LYS A 401 12.04 3.28 23.24
C LYS A 401 12.35 4.12 22.00
N SER A 402 12.73 3.46 20.90
CA SER A 402 12.95 4.10 19.60
C SER A 402 11.63 4.05 18.82
N ILE A 403 10.97 5.19 18.64
CA ILE A 403 9.63 5.26 18.03
C ILE A 403 9.60 6.32 16.93
N ILE A 404 9.23 5.93 15.71
CA ILE A 404 8.92 6.85 14.61
C ILE A 404 7.42 7.16 14.66
N SER A 405 7.06 8.44 14.70
CA SER A 405 5.70 8.90 15.01
C SER A 405 5.21 9.98 14.04
N GLY A 406 3.96 9.90 13.64
CA GLY A 406 3.30 10.87 12.76
C GLY A 406 1.79 10.94 13.03
N SER A 407 1.07 11.81 12.31
CA SER A 407 -0.37 12.04 12.52
C SER A 407 -1.17 12.29 11.22
N LYS A 408 -0.61 11.93 10.05
CA LYS A 408 -1.30 12.08 8.77
C LYS A 408 -2.50 11.13 8.69
N ASN A 409 -3.58 11.60 8.09
CA ASN A 409 -4.88 10.93 8.07
C ASN A 409 -5.74 11.38 6.87
N ILE A 410 -6.77 10.61 6.52
CA ILE A 410 -7.62 10.87 5.34
C ILE A 410 -8.68 11.97 5.52
N VAL A 411 -8.82 12.53 6.73
CA VAL A 411 -9.78 13.60 7.08
C VAL A 411 -9.15 15.00 6.90
N ASP A 412 -7.83 15.08 6.84
CA ASP A 412 -7.06 16.25 6.43
C ASP A 412 -6.70 16.20 4.92
N ASP A 413 -7.67 15.73 4.12
CA ASP A 413 -7.68 15.76 2.65
C ASP A 413 -6.54 15.00 1.93
N LEU A 414 -6.01 13.95 2.58
CA LEU A 414 -5.05 12.99 2.02
C LEU A 414 -5.72 11.67 1.57
N THR A 415 -5.04 10.92 0.68
CA THR A 415 -5.34 9.51 0.38
C THR A 415 -4.74 8.59 1.45
N THR A 416 -5.29 7.38 1.62
CA THR A 416 -4.76 6.36 2.56
C THR A 416 -3.27 6.07 2.30
N TYR A 417 -2.87 6.02 1.02
CA TYR A 417 -1.48 5.82 0.58
C TYR A 417 -0.49 6.84 1.18
N GLN A 418 -0.91 8.11 1.27
CA GLN A 418 -0.12 9.22 1.78
C GLN A 418 -0.18 9.41 3.31
N THR A 419 -1.07 8.71 4.01
CA THR A 419 -1.17 8.79 5.49
C THR A 419 -0.02 8.14 6.25
N ALA A 420 0.80 7.33 5.57
CA ALA A 420 1.85 6.53 6.20
C ALA A 420 2.85 7.37 7.01
N THR A 421 3.00 7.04 8.29
CA THR A 421 4.10 7.56 9.12
C THR A 421 5.44 7.05 8.59
N VAL A 422 5.56 5.74 8.34
CA VAL A 422 6.70 5.16 7.61
C VAL A 422 6.22 4.40 6.39
N ALA A 423 6.80 4.69 5.23
CA ALA A 423 6.60 3.96 3.98
C ALA A 423 7.90 3.26 3.56
N ILE A 424 7.85 1.94 3.35
CA ILE A 424 8.97 1.12 2.89
C ILE A 424 8.73 0.73 1.43
N SER A 425 9.66 1.07 0.53
CA SER A 425 9.66 0.70 -0.89
C SER A 425 11.02 0.17 -1.39
N GLY A 426 12.01 0.03 -0.51
CA GLY A 426 13.27 -0.67 -0.79
C GLY A 426 13.19 -2.17 -0.43
N ASP A 427 13.41 -3.04 -1.42
CA ASP A 427 13.43 -4.51 -1.24
C ASP A 427 14.54 -4.92 -0.24
N GLY A 428 14.28 -5.96 0.57
CA GLY A 428 15.20 -6.48 1.58
C GLY A 428 15.32 -5.64 2.85
N PHE A 429 14.40 -4.71 3.11
CA PHE A 429 14.36 -3.90 4.34
C PHE A 429 14.15 -4.76 5.60
N ILE A 430 14.87 -4.44 6.68
CA ILE A 430 14.68 -5.06 8.00
C ILE A 430 14.46 -3.98 9.07
N ALA A 431 13.54 -4.21 10.00
CA ALA A 431 13.41 -3.45 11.23
C ALA A 431 13.50 -4.39 12.45
N TYR A 432 14.32 -4.01 13.44
CA TYR A 432 14.48 -4.75 14.70
C TYR A 432 14.37 -3.80 15.91
N LYS A 433 13.59 -4.19 16.93
CA LYS A 433 13.46 -3.46 18.21
C LYS A 433 13.10 -1.97 18.05
N ILE A 434 12.19 -1.63 17.11
CA ILE A 434 11.74 -0.24 16.83
C ILE A 434 10.20 -0.13 16.76
N GLY A 435 9.65 1.04 17.07
CA GLY A 435 8.22 1.35 17.01
C GLY A 435 7.83 2.26 15.84
N PHE A 436 6.63 2.04 15.29
CA PHE A 436 5.98 2.82 14.24
C PHE A 436 4.59 3.22 14.75
N ARG A 437 4.29 4.53 14.80
CA ARG A 437 3.08 5.06 15.45
C ARG A 437 2.39 6.12 14.59
N ASN A 438 1.07 5.99 14.40
CA ASN A 438 0.23 7.09 13.93
C ASN A 438 -0.71 7.56 15.06
N THR A 439 -0.61 8.84 15.42
CA THR A 439 -1.30 9.46 16.56
C THR A 439 -2.58 10.20 16.19
N ALA A 440 -3.06 10.10 14.94
CA ALA A 440 -4.18 10.93 14.44
C ALA A 440 -5.51 10.81 15.21
N GLY A 441 -5.74 9.71 15.94
CA GLY A 441 -7.00 9.43 16.64
C GLY A 441 -8.03 8.65 15.79
N PRO A 442 -9.01 7.96 16.42
CA PRO A 442 -10.01 7.18 15.69
C PRO A 442 -10.99 8.06 14.91
N GLU A 443 -11.23 9.30 15.36
CA GLU A 443 -12.07 10.29 14.67
C GLU A 443 -11.51 10.72 13.31
N LYS A 444 -10.20 10.52 13.09
CA LYS A 444 -9.49 10.80 11.84
C LYS A 444 -9.44 9.63 10.87
N LEU A 445 -10.13 8.53 11.19
CA LEU A 445 -10.36 7.39 10.29
C LEU A 445 -9.02 6.77 9.84
N GLN A 446 -8.88 6.35 8.57
CA GLN A 446 -7.65 5.71 8.08
C GLN A 446 -6.42 6.62 8.31
N ALA A 447 -5.46 6.11 9.08
CA ALA A 447 -4.25 6.82 9.48
C ALA A 447 -3.08 5.82 9.66
N VAL A 448 -2.37 5.54 8.57
CA VAL A 448 -1.38 4.45 8.50
C VAL A 448 -0.14 4.75 9.35
N ALA A 449 0.27 3.80 10.19
CA ALA A 449 1.55 3.86 10.91
C ALA A 449 2.69 3.32 10.04
N LEU A 450 2.45 2.21 9.34
CA LEU A 450 3.44 1.52 8.52
C LEU A 450 2.83 1.06 7.18
N ARG A 451 3.35 1.56 6.06
CA ARG A 451 3.03 1.09 4.70
C ARG A 451 4.23 0.33 4.13
N VAL A 452 4.02 -0.85 3.56
CA VAL A 452 5.09 -1.71 3.05
C VAL A 452 4.79 -2.15 1.62
N GLN A 453 5.58 -1.63 0.70
CA GLN A 453 5.52 -1.78 -0.75
C GLN A 453 6.88 -2.27 -1.28
N ALA A 454 7.42 -3.30 -0.62
CA ALA A 454 8.74 -3.88 -0.90
C ALA A 454 8.74 -5.38 -0.58
N ASP A 455 9.63 -6.11 -1.25
CA ASP A 455 9.78 -7.56 -1.15
C ASP A 455 10.86 -7.97 -0.14
N HIS A 456 10.80 -9.21 0.34
CA HIS A 456 11.70 -9.76 1.36
C HIS A 456 11.82 -8.90 2.63
N VAL A 457 10.75 -8.24 3.03
CA VAL A 457 10.75 -7.30 4.17
C VAL A 457 10.52 -8.03 5.49
N ILE A 458 11.30 -7.67 6.52
CA ILE A 458 11.25 -8.30 7.85
C ILE A 458 11.03 -7.27 8.96
N PHE A 459 10.07 -7.53 9.85
CA PHE A 459 9.90 -6.81 11.11
C PHE A 459 10.07 -7.77 12.29
N MET A 460 11.01 -7.50 13.19
CA MET A 460 11.32 -8.32 14.36
C MET A 460 11.18 -7.53 15.66
N ASN A 461 10.38 -8.01 16.61
CA ASN A 461 10.16 -7.35 17.91
C ASN A 461 9.83 -5.85 17.75
N CYS A 462 9.06 -5.52 16.71
CA CYS A 462 8.64 -4.15 16.40
C CYS A 462 7.30 -3.84 17.06
N ARG A 463 6.95 -2.55 17.13
CA ARG A 463 5.65 -2.08 17.61
C ARG A 463 4.94 -1.31 16.49
N MET A 464 3.68 -1.62 16.23
CA MET A 464 2.84 -0.90 15.28
C MET A 464 1.58 -0.42 16.01
N GLU A 465 1.38 0.90 16.06
CA GLU A 465 0.39 1.52 16.95
C GLU A 465 -0.42 2.60 16.21
N GLY A 466 -1.75 2.49 16.29
CA GLY A 466 -2.66 3.50 15.75
C GLY A 466 -4.12 3.23 16.13
N HIS A 467 -5.03 3.54 15.22
CA HIS A 467 -6.45 3.20 15.31
C HIS A 467 -6.89 2.47 14.03
N GLN A 468 -7.33 3.17 12.99
CA GLN A 468 -7.77 2.55 11.73
C GLN A 468 -6.65 2.44 10.69
N SER A 469 -6.54 1.28 10.04
CA SER A 469 -5.56 0.97 8.99
C SER A 469 -4.09 1.10 9.42
N VAL A 470 -3.72 0.52 10.56
CA VAL A 470 -2.41 0.70 11.21
C VAL A 470 -1.25 0.19 10.35
N ILE A 471 -1.38 -1.02 9.79
CA ILE A 471 -0.41 -1.64 8.88
C ILE A 471 -1.05 -1.79 7.50
N TYR A 472 -0.48 -1.11 6.50
CA TYR A 472 -0.83 -1.29 5.09
C TYR A 472 0.22 -2.18 4.42
N ALA A 473 0.03 -3.49 4.54
CA ALA A 473 0.85 -4.54 3.91
C ALA A 473 0.50 -4.61 2.41
N GLN A 474 1.09 -3.72 1.63
CA GLN A 474 0.61 -3.33 0.31
C GLN A 474 0.84 -4.44 -0.74
N ALA A 475 2.09 -4.88 -0.93
CA ALA A 475 2.50 -5.81 -1.99
C ALA A 475 3.72 -6.66 -1.59
N TYR A 476 4.05 -7.67 -2.43
CA TYR A 476 5.17 -8.63 -2.28
C TYR A 476 5.17 -9.46 -0.98
N ARG A 477 6.30 -10.13 -0.67
CA ARG A 477 6.45 -11.02 0.49
C ARG A 477 6.95 -10.27 1.73
N GLN A 478 6.24 -10.44 2.85
CA GLN A 478 6.50 -9.72 4.09
C GLN A 478 6.42 -10.65 5.31
N PHE A 479 7.37 -10.55 6.23
CA PHE A 479 7.42 -11.36 7.44
C PHE A 479 7.49 -10.50 8.71
N TYR A 480 6.52 -10.69 9.60
CA TYR A 480 6.42 -9.96 10.87
C TYR A 480 6.54 -10.97 12.01
N ARG A 481 7.54 -10.82 12.89
CA ARG A 481 7.77 -11.73 14.02
C ARG A 481 7.87 -11.02 15.36
N GLY A 482 7.18 -11.54 16.38
CA GLY A 482 7.34 -11.05 17.75
C GLY A 482 6.82 -9.63 17.95
N CYS A 483 6.02 -9.11 17.00
CA CYS A 483 5.61 -7.71 16.99
C CYS A 483 4.41 -7.48 17.90
N TYR A 484 4.34 -6.29 18.51
CA TYR A 484 3.15 -5.77 19.17
C TYR A 484 2.37 -4.92 18.17
N ILE A 485 1.12 -5.26 17.90
CA ILE A 485 0.26 -4.58 16.92
C ILE A 485 -1.02 -4.16 17.62
N THR A 486 -1.43 -2.89 17.48
CA THR A 486 -2.67 -2.40 18.12
C THR A 486 -3.41 -1.34 17.31
N GLY A 487 -4.73 -1.47 17.26
CA GLY A 487 -5.64 -0.63 16.48
C GLY A 487 -7.11 -1.00 16.69
N THR A 488 -7.98 -0.52 15.80
CA THR A 488 -9.43 -0.71 15.85
C THR A 488 -9.97 -1.32 14.55
N VAL A 489 -10.16 -0.50 13.52
CA VAL A 489 -10.76 -0.88 12.23
C VAL A 489 -9.66 -1.22 11.23
N ASP A 490 -9.82 -2.32 10.48
CA ASP A 490 -8.92 -2.74 9.39
C ASP A 490 -7.43 -2.70 9.77
N ILE A 491 -7.07 -3.23 10.95
CA ILE A 491 -5.76 -3.03 11.59
C ILE A 491 -4.59 -3.43 10.66
N ILE A 492 -4.76 -4.52 9.92
CA ILE A 492 -3.86 -5.03 8.89
C ILE A 492 -4.62 -5.05 7.56
N SER A 493 -4.24 -4.21 6.60
CA SER A 493 -4.89 -4.10 5.29
C SER A 493 -3.91 -4.23 4.12
N GLY A 494 -4.44 -4.42 2.91
CA GLY A 494 -3.65 -4.53 1.67
C GLY A 494 -3.56 -5.94 1.10
N ASN A 495 -2.65 -6.13 0.13
CA ASN A 495 -2.60 -7.31 -0.72
C ASN A 495 -1.16 -7.88 -0.86
N ALA A 496 -0.34 -7.76 0.18
CA ALA A 496 0.90 -8.52 0.28
C ALA A 496 0.65 -10.02 0.44
N ALA A 497 1.69 -10.84 0.21
CA ALA A 497 1.82 -12.14 0.85
C ALA A 497 2.49 -11.90 2.22
N ALA A 498 1.68 -11.79 3.29
CA ALA A 498 2.16 -11.38 4.60
C ALA A 498 1.91 -12.46 5.66
N VAL A 499 2.97 -12.90 6.35
CA VAL A 499 2.86 -13.79 7.53
C VAL A 499 3.26 -13.04 8.78
N PHE A 500 2.33 -13.00 9.74
CA PHE A 500 2.54 -12.53 11.10
C PHE A 500 2.71 -13.76 12.00
N GLN A 501 3.88 -13.92 12.61
CA GLN A 501 4.23 -15.09 13.42
C GLN A 501 4.63 -14.70 14.84
N ASN A 502 4.02 -15.33 15.85
CA ASN A 502 4.32 -15.03 17.26
C ASN A 502 4.11 -13.53 17.61
N CYS A 503 3.13 -12.88 16.97
CA CYS A 503 2.79 -11.47 17.21
C CYS A 503 1.63 -11.36 18.23
N GLN A 504 1.62 -10.26 18.98
CA GLN A 504 0.55 -9.90 19.91
C GLN A 504 -0.33 -8.83 19.28
N ILE A 505 -1.63 -9.08 19.18
CA ILE A 505 -2.60 -8.22 18.51
C ILE A 505 -3.61 -7.74 19.55
N TYR A 506 -3.58 -6.44 19.83
CA TYR A 506 -4.41 -5.78 20.85
C TYR A 506 -5.49 -4.92 20.19
N LEU A 507 -6.73 -5.36 20.32
CA LEU A 507 -7.94 -4.67 19.89
C LEU A 507 -8.26 -3.55 20.89
N ARG A 508 -8.31 -2.31 20.39
CA ARG A 508 -8.55 -1.11 21.21
C ARG A 508 -10.04 -0.76 21.23
N LYS A 509 -10.46 0.16 22.09
CA LYS A 509 -11.83 0.70 22.05
C LYS A 509 -12.04 1.54 20.77
N PRO A 510 -13.01 1.21 19.90
CA PRO A 510 -13.34 2.01 18.72
C PRO A 510 -14.32 3.15 19.06
N MET A 511 -14.76 3.92 18.07
CA MET A 511 -15.89 4.84 18.24
C MET A 511 -17.20 4.08 18.51
N ASN A 512 -18.17 4.75 19.14
CA ASN A 512 -19.46 4.15 19.55
C ASN A 512 -20.29 3.54 18.41
N ASP A 513 -20.03 3.92 17.16
CA ASP A 513 -20.68 3.43 15.95
C ASP A 513 -19.78 2.51 15.09
N GLN A 514 -18.59 2.19 15.58
CA GLN A 514 -17.59 1.33 14.91
C GLN A 514 -17.48 -0.05 15.55
N LYS A 515 -16.95 -0.99 14.77
CA LYS A 515 -16.58 -2.36 15.15
C LYS A 515 -15.07 -2.51 14.98
N ASN A 516 -14.43 -3.43 15.70
CA ASN A 516 -13.03 -3.73 15.43
C ASN A 516 -12.87 -4.83 14.38
N VAL A 517 -11.84 -4.73 13.54
CA VAL A 517 -11.58 -5.67 12.44
C VAL A 517 -10.07 -5.85 12.30
N ILE A 518 -9.56 -7.08 12.51
CA ILE A 518 -8.11 -7.31 12.48
C ILE A 518 -7.57 -7.26 11.05
N THR A 519 -8.19 -7.95 10.08
CA THR A 519 -7.71 -7.93 8.68
C THR A 519 -8.73 -7.39 7.67
N ALA A 520 -8.23 -6.61 6.70
CA ALA A 520 -8.97 -6.11 5.54
C ALA A 520 -8.16 -6.39 4.28
N GLN A 521 -8.10 -7.67 3.90
CA GLN A 521 -7.16 -8.14 2.89
C GLN A 521 -7.73 -7.92 1.47
N GLY A 522 -6.96 -7.27 0.60
CA GLY A 522 -7.41 -6.69 -0.68
C GLY A 522 -7.07 -7.48 -1.95
N ARG A 523 -7.19 -8.81 -1.93
CA ARG A 523 -6.87 -9.65 -3.11
C ARG A 523 -7.90 -9.51 -4.23
N LEU A 524 -7.43 -9.04 -5.38
CA LEU A 524 -8.23 -8.64 -6.55
C LEU A 524 -8.60 -9.84 -7.44
N ASN A 525 -7.74 -10.85 -7.54
CA ASN A 525 -7.98 -12.02 -8.40
C ASN A 525 -7.50 -13.32 -7.75
N LYS A 526 -8.23 -14.42 -7.97
CA LYS A 526 -7.92 -15.78 -7.49
C LYS A 526 -6.50 -16.28 -7.79
N ARG A 527 -5.88 -15.80 -8.89
CA ARG A 527 -4.53 -16.19 -9.36
C ARG A 527 -3.39 -15.44 -8.66
N GLN A 528 -3.67 -14.36 -7.92
CA GLN A 528 -2.65 -13.71 -7.11
C GLN A 528 -2.22 -14.62 -5.96
N THR A 529 -0.91 -14.71 -5.72
CA THR A 529 -0.29 -15.54 -4.66
C THR A 529 -0.42 -14.92 -3.26
N THR A 530 -1.09 -13.78 -3.15
CA THR A 530 -1.18 -12.91 -1.97
C THR A 530 -2.20 -13.36 -0.91
N GLY A 531 -2.14 -12.79 0.28
CA GLY A 531 -2.95 -13.19 1.43
C GLY A 531 -2.30 -12.80 2.77
N THR A 532 -3.14 -12.64 3.81
CA THR A 532 -2.68 -12.39 5.19
C THR A 532 -2.77 -13.67 6.02
N VAL A 533 -1.71 -14.01 6.73
CA VAL A 533 -1.64 -15.18 7.61
C VAL A 533 -1.25 -14.76 9.01
N LEU A 534 -2.07 -15.09 10.01
CA LEU A 534 -1.78 -14.94 11.43
C LEU A 534 -1.43 -16.32 12.00
N GLN A 535 -0.15 -16.60 12.23
CA GLN A 535 0.35 -17.91 12.68
C GLN A 535 0.90 -17.85 14.11
N SER A 536 0.33 -18.65 15.03
CA SER A 536 0.68 -18.63 16.46
C SER A 536 0.82 -17.22 17.03
N CYS A 537 -0.10 -16.34 16.67
CA CYS A 537 -0.26 -15.04 17.30
C CYS A 537 -1.08 -15.18 18.60
N SER A 538 -1.31 -14.07 19.28
CA SER A 538 -2.27 -13.98 20.39
C SER A 538 -3.13 -12.73 20.23
N ILE A 539 -4.45 -12.88 20.38
CA ILE A 539 -5.46 -11.85 20.09
C ILE A 539 -6.24 -11.52 21.37
N PHE A 540 -6.17 -10.25 21.77
CA PHE A 540 -6.72 -9.73 23.03
C PHE A 540 -7.46 -8.39 22.84
N ALA A 541 -8.29 -8.03 23.82
CA ALA A 541 -8.62 -6.62 24.08
C ALA A 541 -7.44 -5.91 24.76
N ASP A 542 -7.31 -4.58 24.59
CA ASP A 542 -6.50 -3.73 25.46
C ASP A 542 -7.30 -3.24 26.69
N ASP A 543 -6.62 -2.58 27.63
CA ASP A 543 -7.23 -2.04 28.87
C ASP A 543 -8.36 -1.01 28.60
N THR A 544 -8.47 -0.48 27.38
CA THR A 544 -9.54 0.45 26.98
C THR A 544 -10.79 -0.28 26.47
N LEU A 545 -10.61 -1.46 25.85
CA LEU A 545 -11.69 -2.28 25.32
C LEU A 545 -12.21 -3.29 26.34
N GLU A 546 -11.34 -3.97 27.10
CA GLU A 546 -11.71 -5.08 28.00
C GLU A 546 -12.89 -4.76 28.94
N PRO A 547 -12.99 -3.56 29.59
CA PRO A 547 -14.13 -3.22 30.45
C PRO A 547 -15.46 -3.00 29.70
N GLU A 548 -15.43 -2.87 28.38
CA GLU A 548 -16.58 -2.55 27.54
C GLU A 548 -16.76 -3.49 26.33
N LYS A 549 -16.00 -4.59 26.24
CA LYS A 549 -15.94 -5.46 25.05
C LYS A 549 -17.29 -6.03 24.62
N SER A 550 -18.21 -6.26 25.57
CA SER A 550 -19.59 -6.69 25.30
C SER A 550 -20.46 -5.64 24.57
N LYS A 551 -19.99 -4.40 24.41
CA LYS A 551 -20.65 -3.33 23.65
C LYS A 551 -20.12 -3.20 22.22
N PHE A 552 -18.94 -3.76 21.92
CA PHE A 552 -18.20 -3.52 20.69
C PHE A 552 -17.84 -4.85 20.02
N LYS A 553 -18.52 -5.19 18.92
CA LYS A 553 -18.14 -6.38 18.14
C LYS A 553 -16.71 -6.24 17.60
N SER A 554 -15.94 -7.32 17.69
CA SER A 554 -14.60 -7.43 17.09
C SER A 554 -14.52 -8.67 16.20
N TYR A 555 -13.89 -8.55 15.04
CA TYR A 555 -13.85 -9.59 14.00
C TYR A 555 -12.40 -9.91 13.56
N LEU A 556 -12.15 -11.15 13.16
CA LEU A 556 -10.87 -11.61 12.59
C LEU A 556 -10.56 -10.92 11.27
N GLY A 557 -11.58 -10.58 10.47
CA GLY A 557 -11.42 -9.78 9.27
C GLY A 557 -12.70 -9.61 8.45
N ARG A 558 -12.59 -8.83 7.37
CA ARG A 558 -13.61 -8.61 6.35
C ARG A 558 -13.02 -8.53 4.93
N PRO A 559 -13.78 -8.89 3.88
CA PRO A 559 -13.24 -8.91 2.52
C PRO A 559 -13.17 -7.50 1.92
N MET A 560 -11.97 -6.90 1.89
CA MET A 560 -11.75 -5.62 1.21
C MET A 560 -11.94 -5.74 -0.32
N LYS A 561 -11.68 -6.91 -0.89
CA LYS A 561 -11.83 -7.23 -2.32
C LYS A 561 -12.37 -8.64 -2.55
N GLU A 562 -12.88 -8.89 -3.75
CA GLU A 562 -13.63 -10.09 -4.14
C GLU A 562 -12.97 -11.42 -3.75
N TYR A 563 -11.66 -11.57 -3.96
CA TYR A 563 -10.94 -12.83 -3.71
C TYR A 563 -10.17 -12.82 -2.38
N SER A 564 -10.62 -12.01 -1.40
CA SER A 564 -9.93 -11.78 -0.12
C SER A 564 -9.50 -13.08 0.56
N ARG A 565 -8.25 -13.16 1.02
CA ARG A 565 -7.68 -14.36 1.63
C ARG A 565 -7.01 -14.05 2.97
N THR A 566 -7.56 -14.62 4.04
CA THR A 566 -7.04 -14.50 5.41
C THR A 566 -7.02 -15.88 6.06
N ILE A 567 -5.90 -16.25 6.67
CA ILE A 567 -5.74 -17.50 7.42
C ILE A 567 -5.38 -17.16 8.87
N VAL A 568 -6.11 -17.69 9.84
CA VAL A 568 -5.79 -17.55 11.27
C VAL A 568 -5.51 -18.94 11.82
N MET A 569 -4.26 -19.22 12.14
CA MET A 569 -3.83 -20.57 12.49
C MET A 569 -2.91 -20.64 13.71
N GLU A 570 -3.06 -21.71 14.48
CA GLU A 570 -2.26 -22.07 15.65
C GLU A 570 -2.23 -20.97 16.72
N THR A 571 -3.20 -20.05 16.70
CA THR A 571 -3.26 -18.74 17.36
C THR A 571 -4.19 -18.77 18.58
N ASP A 572 -3.83 -18.06 19.64
CA ASP A 572 -4.64 -17.93 20.86
C ASP A 572 -5.60 -16.73 20.74
N ILE A 573 -6.90 -16.97 20.92
CA ILE A 573 -7.98 -16.01 20.69
C ILE A 573 -8.85 -15.92 21.95
N THR A 574 -8.84 -14.76 22.60
CA THR A 574 -9.71 -14.47 23.75
C THR A 574 -11.18 -14.28 23.33
N ASP A 575 -12.07 -14.16 24.31
CA ASP A 575 -13.51 -13.87 24.15
C ASP A 575 -13.83 -12.47 23.58
N VAL A 576 -12.82 -11.73 23.11
CA VAL A 576 -12.97 -10.44 22.43
C VAL A 576 -13.57 -10.57 21.03
N ILE A 577 -13.38 -11.71 20.36
CA ILE A 577 -13.89 -11.95 19.00
C ILE A 577 -15.34 -12.42 19.05
N ASP A 578 -16.20 -11.77 18.25
CA ASP A 578 -17.61 -12.13 18.11
C ASP A 578 -17.76 -13.58 17.58
N PRO A 579 -18.74 -14.39 18.04
CA PRO A 579 -18.93 -15.76 17.57
C PRO A 579 -19.09 -15.90 16.04
N GLU A 580 -19.62 -14.88 15.35
CA GLU A 580 -19.66 -14.80 13.87
C GLU A 580 -18.26 -14.92 13.25
N GLY A 581 -17.23 -14.41 13.95
CA GLY A 581 -15.80 -14.45 13.62
C GLY A 581 -15.36 -13.49 12.51
N TRP A 582 -16.19 -13.33 11.48
CA TRP A 582 -15.86 -12.57 10.27
C TRP A 582 -17.00 -11.60 9.90
N GLU A 583 -16.66 -10.43 9.36
CA GLU A 583 -17.63 -9.40 8.95
C GLU A 583 -17.79 -9.33 7.42
N ALA A 584 -19.02 -9.14 6.95
CA ALA A 584 -19.31 -8.86 5.54
C ALA A 584 -19.20 -7.35 5.27
N THR A 585 -18.40 -6.95 4.27
CA THR A 585 -18.10 -5.55 3.96
C THR A 585 -19.30 -4.78 3.39
N ASN A 586 -20.10 -5.41 2.52
CA ASN A 586 -21.33 -4.84 1.98
C ASN A 586 -22.19 -5.96 1.37
N GLY A 587 -23.39 -6.20 1.93
CA GLY A 587 -24.32 -7.22 1.43
C GLY A 587 -23.69 -8.60 1.30
N ASP A 588 -23.76 -9.18 0.09
CA ASP A 588 -23.19 -10.48 -0.30
C ASP A 588 -21.85 -10.37 -1.05
N TYR A 589 -21.26 -9.18 -1.15
CA TYR A 589 -19.99 -8.97 -1.86
C TYR A 589 -18.86 -9.86 -1.32
N ALA A 590 -18.12 -10.47 -2.23
CA ALA A 590 -17.01 -11.40 -1.97
C ALA A 590 -17.36 -12.70 -1.21
N LEU A 591 -18.57 -12.87 -0.65
CA LEU A 591 -18.86 -13.96 0.29
C LEU A 591 -18.79 -15.37 -0.32
N ASN A 592 -18.86 -15.47 -1.65
CA ASN A 592 -18.74 -16.72 -2.42
C ASN A 592 -17.33 -16.95 -3.02
N THR A 593 -16.45 -15.95 -2.97
CA THR A 593 -15.17 -15.90 -3.72
C THR A 593 -13.94 -15.62 -2.83
N LEU A 594 -14.16 -15.12 -1.61
CA LEU A 594 -13.15 -15.03 -0.56
C LEU A 594 -12.68 -16.42 -0.09
N TYR A 595 -11.57 -16.44 0.66
CA TYR A 595 -11.00 -17.63 1.27
C TYR A 595 -10.57 -17.30 2.70
N PHE A 596 -11.49 -17.46 3.66
CA PHE A 596 -11.20 -17.31 5.10
C PHE A 596 -11.16 -18.69 5.76
N GLY A 597 -10.07 -18.98 6.48
CA GLY A 597 -9.84 -20.30 7.08
C GLY A 597 -9.18 -20.23 8.45
N GLU A 598 -9.60 -21.12 9.35
CA GLU A 598 -9.08 -21.24 10.70
C GLU A 598 -8.42 -22.61 10.91
N TYR A 599 -7.32 -22.72 11.67
CA TYR A 599 -6.65 -24.01 11.89
C TYR A 599 -6.03 -24.11 13.29
N THR A 600 -6.48 -25.03 14.13
CA THR A 600 -5.87 -25.34 15.45
C THR A 600 -5.65 -24.09 16.33
N ASN A 601 -6.58 -23.13 16.23
CA ASN A 601 -6.67 -21.99 17.14
C ASN A 601 -7.12 -22.45 18.53
N ARG A 602 -6.92 -21.59 19.53
CA ARG A 602 -7.17 -21.89 20.96
C ARG A 602 -7.84 -20.71 21.65
N GLY A 603 -8.42 -20.94 22.83
CA GLY A 603 -9.11 -19.90 23.61
C GLY A 603 -10.57 -19.71 23.18
N VAL A 604 -11.33 -18.96 23.97
CA VAL A 604 -12.79 -18.85 23.86
C VAL A 604 -13.23 -18.30 22.48
N GLY A 605 -12.50 -17.33 21.92
CA GLY A 605 -12.82 -16.76 20.60
C GLY A 605 -12.54 -17.69 19.41
N SER A 606 -11.91 -18.85 19.62
CA SER A 606 -11.61 -19.84 18.58
C SER A 606 -12.76 -20.80 18.28
N GLU A 607 -13.88 -20.74 18.99
CA GLU A 607 -15.02 -21.63 18.76
C GLU A 607 -15.68 -21.36 17.39
N THR A 608 -15.57 -22.33 16.47
CA THR A 608 -16.06 -22.17 15.09
C THR A 608 -17.55 -22.48 14.91
N GLY A 609 -18.25 -22.93 15.96
CA GLY A 609 -19.62 -23.47 15.88
C GLY A 609 -20.71 -22.46 15.52
N SER A 610 -20.48 -21.17 15.79
CA SER A 610 -21.42 -20.07 15.51
C SER A 610 -20.95 -19.13 14.38
N ARG A 611 -19.89 -19.52 13.66
CA ARG A 611 -19.31 -18.73 12.57
C ARG A 611 -20.28 -18.55 11.41
N VAL A 612 -20.01 -17.51 10.63
CA VAL A 612 -20.69 -17.22 9.36
C VAL A 612 -20.73 -18.41 8.39
N LYS A 613 -21.78 -18.51 7.59
CA LYS A 613 -22.06 -19.65 6.69
C LYS A 613 -21.84 -19.32 5.21
N TRP A 614 -20.86 -18.47 4.91
CA TRP A 614 -20.53 -18.05 3.55
C TRP A 614 -19.75 -19.15 2.82
N ALA A 615 -19.95 -19.30 1.50
CA ALA A 615 -19.26 -20.34 0.72
C ALA A 615 -17.73 -20.13 0.64
N GLY A 616 -17.25 -18.89 0.79
CA GLY A 616 -15.83 -18.57 0.91
C GLY A 616 -15.21 -18.87 2.29
N TYR A 617 -16.02 -19.02 3.35
CA TYR A 617 -15.52 -19.41 4.67
C TYR A 617 -15.32 -20.94 4.75
N GLN A 618 -14.07 -21.36 4.95
CA GLN A 618 -13.63 -22.74 4.84
C GLN A 618 -13.73 -23.53 6.15
N GLY A 619 -14.17 -22.90 7.25
CA GLY A 619 -14.22 -23.53 8.56
C GLY A 619 -12.83 -23.83 9.14
N SER A 620 -12.76 -24.92 9.90
CA SER A 620 -11.49 -25.52 10.33
C SER A 620 -10.85 -26.27 9.16
N ILE A 621 -9.84 -25.67 8.50
CA ILE A 621 -9.15 -26.29 7.36
C ILE A 621 -8.32 -27.51 7.77
N SER A 622 -7.90 -28.35 6.81
CA SER A 622 -7.04 -29.51 7.09
C SER A 622 -5.56 -29.11 7.28
N LYS A 623 -4.76 -30.02 7.88
CA LYS A 623 -3.30 -29.83 8.03
C LYS A 623 -2.61 -29.61 6.68
N ASP A 624 -3.02 -30.36 5.65
CA ASP A 624 -2.44 -30.27 4.30
C ASP A 624 -2.77 -28.94 3.61
N ILE A 625 -3.95 -28.37 3.86
CA ILE A 625 -4.31 -27.03 3.39
C ILE A 625 -3.50 -25.98 4.17
N ALA A 626 -3.43 -26.09 5.50
CA ALA A 626 -2.71 -25.16 6.36
C ALA A 626 -1.19 -25.11 6.08
N LEU A 627 -0.59 -26.23 5.68
CA LEU A 627 0.82 -26.30 5.27
C LEU A 627 1.14 -25.31 4.13
N ASN A 628 0.24 -25.12 3.17
CA ASN A 628 0.44 -24.19 2.05
C ASN A 628 0.53 -22.71 2.48
N TYR A 629 0.06 -22.39 3.69
CA TYR A 629 0.06 -21.04 4.27
C TYR A 629 1.19 -20.82 5.29
N THR A 630 2.09 -21.79 5.46
CA THR A 630 3.28 -21.65 6.31
C THR A 630 4.35 -20.78 5.65
N VAL A 631 5.31 -20.28 6.45
CA VAL A 631 6.40 -19.41 5.95
C VAL A 631 7.23 -20.08 4.85
N GLU A 632 7.45 -21.40 4.93
CA GLU A 632 8.16 -22.20 3.94
C GLU A 632 7.43 -22.23 2.59
N SER A 633 6.13 -22.54 2.57
CA SER A 633 5.36 -22.67 1.33
C SER A 633 4.89 -21.32 0.78
N PHE A 634 4.34 -20.46 1.64
CA PHE A 634 3.61 -19.26 1.24
C PHE A 634 4.52 -18.09 0.89
N LEU A 635 5.60 -17.90 1.66
CA LEU A 635 6.60 -16.86 1.43
C LEU A 635 7.88 -17.38 0.75
N GLN A 636 7.94 -18.69 0.43
CA GLN A 636 9.15 -19.37 -0.04
C GLN A 636 10.34 -19.20 0.93
N GLY A 637 10.07 -18.98 2.22
CA GLY A 637 10.99 -18.33 3.17
C GLY A 637 12.37 -18.98 3.34
N GLN A 638 12.54 -20.25 2.95
CA GLN A 638 13.84 -20.93 2.92
C GLN A 638 14.86 -20.26 1.98
N THR A 639 14.43 -19.46 1.01
CA THR A 639 15.32 -18.78 0.04
C THR A 639 15.83 -17.41 0.52
N TRP A 640 15.23 -16.80 1.56
CA TRP A 640 15.56 -15.43 1.97
C TRP A 640 15.55 -15.15 3.49
N LEU A 641 14.76 -15.87 4.30
CA LEU A 641 14.75 -15.70 5.77
C LEU A 641 15.83 -16.50 6.47
N LYS A 642 16.20 -17.64 5.90
CA LYS A 642 17.10 -18.64 6.48
C LYS A 642 18.52 -18.12 6.73
N ASP A 643 19.00 -17.27 5.84
CA ASP A 643 20.40 -16.84 5.79
C ASP A 643 20.68 -15.66 6.75
N LEU A 644 19.63 -15.18 7.43
CA LEU A 644 19.63 -14.02 8.33
C LEU A 644 19.54 -14.42 9.82
N ASP A 645 19.69 -15.72 10.13
CA ASP A 645 19.57 -16.35 11.47
C ASP A 645 18.29 -16.00 12.26
N VAL A 646 17.27 -15.47 11.57
CA VAL A 646 15.98 -15.17 12.18
C VAL A 646 15.37 -16.47 12.71
N GLN A 647 14.98 -16.48 13.98
CA GLN A 647 14.18 -17.57 14.53
C GLN A 647 12.86 -17.68 13.74
N VAL A 648 12.75 -18.59 12.78
CA VAL A 648 11.52 -18.77 11.98
C VAL A 648 10.98 -20.17 12.20
N ARG A 649 9.70 -20.29 12.59
CA ARG A 649 9.00 -21.57 12.45
C ARG A 649 8.56 -21.66 10.99
N PHE A 650 9.36 -22.36 10.19
CA PHE A 650 9.13 -22.47 8.75
C PHE A 650 7.82 -23.19 8.39
N SER A 651 7.36 -24.12 9.26
CA SER A 651 6.16 -24.92 9.05
C SER A 651 5.12 -24.73 10.19
N LEU A 652 4.15 -25.64 10.27
CA LEU A 652 3.23 -25.76 11.42
C LEU A 652 3.98 -26.30 12.66
N SER A 653 3.30 -26.32 13.81
CA SER A 653 3.71 -27.09 14.98
C SER A 653 3.64 -28.61 14.73
N SER A 654 4.46 -29.34 15.49
CA SER A 654 4.71 -30.78 15.36
C SER A 654 3.64 -31.61 16.06
#